data_AF-A0A6J0BK16-F1
#
_entry.id   AF-A0A6J0BK16-F1
#
_cell.length_a   1.000
_cell.length_b   1.000
_cell.length_c   1.000
_cell.angle_alpha   90.00
_cell.angle_beta   90.00
_cell.angle_gamma   90.00
#
_symmetry.space_group_name_H-M   'P 1'
#
loop_
_entity.id
_entity.type
_entity.pdbx_description
1 polymer ?
#
loop_
_entity_poly.entity_id
_entity_poly.type
_entity_poly.pdbx_seq_one_letter_code
_entity_poly.pdbx_strand_id
1 'polypeptide(L)'
;MVLLGLLAPAAARWTRGKATKRTHEGGGIAVGRLSLSRYGPQVMSVLCLRTSLPQSNPNNRKNSASAKIDLVEEEPTPVSSVKDISTDELALLAKLEEANRLIESDAKSLNSLQSNHSRKGSDTSQVSLASGGSSGGGDAAPRRHSPTDGEENIWTLWGHIVADWENYSKKKKEFVKELVRKGIPHHFRGIVWQLLCGAHDAPVKKQFAEYIKATSACERVIRRDIARTYPEHDFFKEKDGLGQESLFNVMKAYSLHDREVGYCQGSGFIVGLLLMQQMPEEEAFAVLVALMQEYRLRDMFKPSMAELGVCMYQLEHLVADTHPELHAHFTAQGFHTSMYASSWFLTLFTTALSLPLACRIFDVFLSEGMEVIFKVALAMLHLGKEDLLSLDMEGMLKFFQKELPGRAEADPDGLMNLAYEMRINQKRMKKLEKDYTVLKMKEQEEMVELRRLRAENRLLRQRTELLEAESAELADRLVRGQVSRAEEEETTFVVQRELAALKHTHLETNHQLEIAHEELRSLSILLEENLTSKQSSLDEMSLKQKALSEKEEMLQCLQQELVKVRLHEAENDATIRDLRARIQELEEDKKTLRESRPDNSVAHLQEELIAVKLREAEANLSLKDLRQRVTELSSAWQRHLQEHRSAQPAPAADSTPKKLLFWENRGHETQRLEEDLMTTRIREMEALTEVKELRLKVMELETQVQVATNQLRRQDEGGKQLREELDEALIREKDLTTKLREQQHKYSDLESKMKDEFMMARIRDAEHAQQVAELTHKISLLELKNEEMYAEGELRNNLDDSERVKELQDKVADLKAEFPTPITSPETEPWRWLES
;
A
#
# COMPACT_ATOMS: atom_id res chain seq x y z
N MET A 1 17.44 -17.09 3.09
CA MET A 1 16.88 -15.99 3.93
C MET A 1 16.44 -14.74 3.15
N VAL A 2 17.22 -14.19 2.22
CA VAL A 2 16.97 -12.82 1.68
C VAL A 2 15.76 -12.70 0.71
N LEU A 3 15.36 -13.76 0.00
CA LEU A 3 14.22 -13.71 -0.95
C LEU A 3 12.83 -13.76 -0.26
N LEU A 4 12.70 -14.46 0.87
CA LEU A 4 11.45 -14.52 1.65
C LEU A 4 11.12 -13.18 2.35
N GLY A 5 12.15 -12.40 2.71
CA GLY A 5 11.96 -11.12 3.41
C GLY A 5 11.30 -10.00 2.59
N LEU A 6 11.20 -10.14 1.26
CA LEU A 6 10.64 -9.11 0.36
C LEU A 6 9.25 -9.47 -0.21
N LEU A 7 8.80 -10.72 -0.08
CA LEU A 7 7.44 -11.14 -0.46
C LEU A 7 6.40 -10.89 0.65
N ALA A 8 6.84 -10.69 1.88
CA ALA A 8 5.98 -10.51 3.06
C ALA A 8 4.97 -9.34 2.98
N PRO A 9 5.28 -8.14 2.43
CA PRO A 9 4.34 -7.00 2.47
C PRO A 9 3.11 -7.17 1.56
N ALA A 10 3.21 -7.99 0.52
CA ALA A 10 2.12 -8.22 -0.44
C ALA A 10 1.12 -9.27 0.08
N ALA A 11 1.62 -10.38 0.66
CA ALA A 11 0.79 -11.46 1.19
C ALA A 11 0.07 -11.07 2.51
N ALA A 12 0.72 -10.27 3.38
CA ALA A 12 0.18 -9.92 4.69
C ALA A 12 -1.09 -9.03 4.65
N ARG A 13 -1.51 -8.53 3.48
CA ARG A 13 -2.77 -7.77 3.33
C ARG A 13 -3.98 -8.64 2.97
N TRP A 14 -3.83 -9.97 2.92
CA TRP A 14 -4.87 -10.91 2.45
C TRP A 14 -5.42 -11.89 3.51
N THR A 15 -5.09 -11.73 4.79
CA THR A 15 -5.49 -12.66 5.87
C THR A 15 -6.27 -11.99 7.01
N ARG A 16 -7.44 -11.40 6.73
CA ARG A 16 -8.51 -11.16 7.72
C ARG A 16 -9.88 -11.20 7.04
N GLY A 17 -10.66 -12.27 7.28
CA GLY A 17 -12.06 -12.32 6.82
C GLY A 17 -12.65 -13.67 6.40
N LYS A 18 -12.24 -14.81 6.97
CA LYS A 18 -13.02 -16.05 6.89
C LYS A 18 -13.31 -16.59 8.29
N ALA A 19 -14.50 -16.27 8.80
CA ALA A 19 -15.09 -16.90 9.98
C ALA A 19 -16.49 -17.40 9.62
N THR A 20 -16.62 -18.72 9.53
CA THR A 20 -17.84 -19.52 9.76
C THR A 20 -19.17 -19.00 9.20
N LYS A 21 -19.55 -19.48 8.01
CA LYS A 21 -20.97 -19.77 7.72
C LYS A 21 -21.36 -21.08 8.41
N ARG A 22 -22.44 -21.08 9.21
CA ARG A 22 -23.25 -22.28 9.46
C ARG A 22 -24.53 -22.19 8.63
N THR A 23 -24.93 -23.31 8.05
CA THR A 23 -26.30 -23.59 7.57
C THR A 23 -27.16 -24.03 8.77
N HIS A 24 -28.50 -24.13 8.78
CA HIS A 24 -29.52 -24.41 7.75
C HIS A 24 -30.88 -23.77 8.17
N GLU A 25 -31.85 -23.66 7.23
CA GLU A 25 -33.34 -23.58 7.42
C GLU A 25 -33.96 -22.47 8.31
N GLY A 26 -35.20 -21.97 8.06
CA GLY A 26 -36.15 -22.19 6.96
C GLY A 26 -37.45 -21.38 7.16
N GLY A 27 -38.15 -21.01 6.07
CA GLY A 27 -39.40 -20.22 6.08
C GLY A 27 -39.20 -18.69 6.16
N GLY A 28 -39.92 -17.82 5.45
CA GLY A 28 -40.98 -18.02 4.47
C GLY A 28 -42.24 -17.21 4.80
N ILE A 29 -42.38 -15.99 4.26
CA ILE A 29 -43.63 -15.23 4.04
C ILE A 29 -43.32 -14.11 3.03
N ALA A 30 -44.29 -13.79 2.16
CA ALA A 30 -44.13 -12.84 1.07
C ALA A 30 -44.83 -11.50 1.34
N VAL A 31 -44.26 -10.40 0.82
CA VAL A 31 -44.99 -9.17 0.48
C VAL A 31 -44.46 -8.65 -0.86
N GLY A 32 -45.35 -8.18 -1.74
CA GLY A 32 -45.08 -8.04 -3.17
C GLY A 32 -44.21 -6.85 -3.58
N ARG A 33 -43.55 -6.99 -4.74
CA ARG A 33 -43.05 -5.85 -5.53
C ARG A 33 -43.94 -5.64 -6.75
N LEU A 34 -44.53 -4.45 -6.83
CA LEU A 34 -45.19 -3.98 -8.05
C LEU A 34 -44.15 -3.74 -9.15
N SER A 35 -44.47 -4.19 -10.35
CA SER A 35 -43.72 -3.89 -11.57
C SER A 35 -44.04 -2.49 -12.08
N LEU A 36 -43.03 -1.73 -12.50
CA LEU A 36 -43.21 -0.76 -13.57
C LEU A 36 -41.90 -0.59 -14.34
N SER A 37 -42.01 -0.50 -15.67
CA SER A 37 -40.88 -0.57 -16.60
C SER A 37 -40.82 0.66 -17.50
N ARG A 38 -39.59 1.03 -17.90
CA ARG A 38 -39.23 1.95 -19.01
C ARG A 38 -39.64 3.42 -18.83
N TYR A 39 -38.66 4.30 -18.96
CA TYR A 39 -38.46 5.20 -20.10
C TYR A 39 -37.58 6.40 -19.68
N GLY A 40 -36.48 6.62 -20.40
CA GLY A 40 -36.05 7.98 -20.73
C GLY A 40 -36.55 8.33 -22.15
N PRO A 41 -36.15 9.46 -22.77
CA PRO A 41 -35.06 10.37 -22.35
C PRO A 41 -35.34 11.89 -22.51
N GLN A 42 -34.34 12.70 -22.07
CA GLN A 42 -33.87 13.96 -22.68
C GLN A 42 -34.69 15.28 -22.73
N VAL A 43 -33.97 16.36 -22.37
CA VAL A 43 -34.02 17.76 -22.87
C VAL A 43 -35.23 18.65 -22.48
N MET A 44 -34.95 19.76 -21.77
CA MET A 44 -35.20 21.14 -22.23
C MET A 44 -34.49 22.18 -21.31
N SER A 45 -34.44 23.45 -21.73
CA SER A 45 -33.52 24.48 -21.20
C SER A 45 -34.19 25.87 -21.05
N VAL A 46 -33.44 26.82 -20.45
CA VAL A 46 -33.59 28.30 -20.54
C VAL A 46 -34.67 29.01 -19.71
N LEU A 47 -34.21 29.86 -18.75
CA LEU A 47 -34.61 31.25 -18.36
C LEU A 47 -34.34 31.43 -16.84
N CYS A 48 -33.38 32.23 -16.35
CA CYS A 48 -32.88 33.58 -16.65
C CYS A 48 -33.79 34.72 -16.16
N LEU A 49 -33.32 35.51 -15.18
CA LEU A 49 -33.73 36.91 -14.97
C LEU A 49 -32.60 37.73 -14.29
N ARG A 50 -32.41 38.97 -14.76
CA ARG A 50 -31.38 39.96 -14.35
C ARG A 50 -31.94 41.00 -13.38
N THR A 51 -31.06 41.71 -12.66
CA THR A 51 -31.22 43.16 -12.35
C THR A 51 -29.88 43.92 -12.20
N SER A 52 -29.96 45.27 -12.18
CA SER A 52 -28.93 46.29 -12.51
C SER A 52 -29.01 47.55 -11.60
N LEU A 53 -27.99 48.42 -11.39
CA LEU A 53 -26.65 48.50 -12.04
C LEU A 53 -25.42 49.01 -11.21
N PRO A 54 -25.06 50.32 -11.05
CA PRO A 54 -23.66 50.68 -11.39
C PRO A 54 -22.81 51.56 -10.43
N GLN A 55 -21.58 51.79 -10.91
CA GLN A 55 -20.61 52.90 -10.65
C GLN A 55 -19.54 52.74 -9.55
N SER A 56 -18.29 52.44 -9.96
CA SER A 56 -17.21 53.45 -10.11
C SER A 56 -15.90 52.80 -10.64
N ASN A 57 -14.94 53.63 -11.10
CA ASN A 57 -13.67 53.30 -11.76
C ASN A 57 -12.64 54.38 -11.29
N PRO A 58 -11.30 54.33 -11.50
CA PRO A 58 -10.48 53.35 -12.26
C PRO A 58 -9.10 52.96 -11.65
N ASN A 59 -8.26 52.30 -12.46
CA ASN A 59 -6.82 51.97 -12.31
C ASN A 59 -6.49 50.74 -11.43
N ASN A 60 -5.48 49.89 -11.72
CA ASN A 60 -4.33 50.05 -12.63
C ASN A 60 -3.86 48.69 -13.24
N ARG A 61 -3.22 48.73 -14.42
CA ARG A 61 -2.34 47.72 -15.10
C ARG A 61 -2.66 46.22 -14.93
N LYS A 62 -3.20 45.51 -15.94
CA LYS A 62 -2.65 45.10 -17.26
C LYS A 62 -2.04 43.69 -17.26
N ASN A 63 -2.74 42.78 -17.95
CA ASN A 63 -2.34 41.40 -18.25
C ASN A 63 -1.16 41.28 -19.22
N SER A 64 -0.56 40.09 -19.17
CA SER A 64 0.11 39.40 -20.28
C SER A 64 -0.79 39.22 -21.52
N ALA A 65 -0.17 39.20 -22.71
CA ALA A 65 -0.61 38.34 -23.82
C ALA A 65 0.49 38.24 -24.91
N SER A 66 0.63 37.04 -25.46
CA SER A 66 1.44 36.67 -26.62
C SER A 66 1.10 37.45 -27.90
N ALA A 67 2.05 37.56 -28.85
CA ALA A 67 2.00 36.77 -30.11
C ALA A 67 3.02 37.21 -31.21
N LYS A 68 3.76 36.21 -31.73
CA LYS A 68 4.12 35.97 -33.16
C LYS A 68 5.02 36.93 -33.98
N ILE A 69 5.66 36.34 -35.02
CA ILE A 69 6.19 36.96 -36.28
C ILE A 69 7.51 37.76 -36.10
N ASP A 70 8.56 37.68 -36.92
CA ASP A 70 8.85 36.92 -38.17
C ASP A 70 10.38 36.65 -38.38
N LEU A 71 10.73 35.95 -39.46
CA LEU A 71 12.11 35.71 -39.95
C LEU A 71 12.74 36.93 -40.66
N VAL A 72 14.07 37.15 -40.49
CA VAL A 72 14.93 37.91 -41.42
C VAL A 72 16.34 37.29 -41.43
N GLU A 73 16.91 37.07 -42.63
CA GLU A 73 18.33 36.78 -42.86
C GLU A 73 19.12 38.09 -43.03
N GLU A 74 20.35 38.18 -42.50
CA GLU A 74 21.49 38.83 -43.20
C GLU A 74 22.85 38.51 -42.52
N GLU A 75 23.87 38.34 -43.35
CA GLU A 75 25.31 38.14 -43.05
C GLU A 75 26.09 39.44 -43.43
N PRO A 76 27.43 39.57 -43.27
CA PRO A 76 28.37 39.03 -42.28
C PRO A 76 29.46 40.04 -41.77
N THR A 77 30.36 39.57 -40.89
CA THR A 77 31.72 40.10 -40.56
C THR A 77 31.87 41.39 -39.70
N PRO A 78 33.05 41.65 -39.10
CA PRO A 78 33.96 40.73 -38.38
C PRO A 78 34.46 41.31 -37.02
N VAL A 79 35.34 40.57 -36.32
CA VAL A 79 36.59 41.01 -35.65
C VAL A 79 36.89 40.25 -34.34
N SER A 80 37.95 39.42 -34.43
CA SER A 80 38.86 38.91 -33.39
C SER A 80 38.43 38.72 -31.92
N SER A 81 38.60 37.50 -31.43
CA SER A 81 39.71 37.23 -30.49
C SER A 81 40.03 35.73 -30.42
N VAL A 82 41.05 35.33 -31.19
CA VAL A 82 41.81 34.11 -30.88
C VAL A 82 42.54 34.37 -29.57
N LYS A 83 42.46 33.43 -28.62
CA LYS A 83 43.40 33.39 -27.49
C LYS A 83 44.40 32.27 -27.73
N ASP A 84 45.66 32.60 -27.54
CA ASP A 84 46.80 31.76 -27.89
C ASP A 84 46.82 30.47 -27.06
N ILE A 85 47.11 29.36 -27.74
CA ILE A 85 47.43 28.08 -27.11
C ILE A 85 48.83 28.21 -26.48
N SER A 86 48.99 27.79 -25.22
CA SER A 86 50.27 27.96 -24.54
C SER A 86 51.36 27.08 -25.14
N THR A 87 52.62 27.53 -25.06
CA THR A 87 53.78 26.77 -25.55
C THR A 87 53.92 25.41 -24.88
N ASP A 88 53.44 25.29 -23.65
CA ASP A 88 53.50 24.07 -22.85
C ASP A 88 52.42 23.05 -23.28
N GLU A 89 51.25 23.50 -23.72
CA GLU A 89 50.20 22.64 -24.31
C GLU A 89 50.63 22.10 -25.68
N LEU A 90 51.31 22.91 -26.50
CA LEU A 90 51.94 22.44 -27.75
C LEU A 90 53.07 21.43 -27.49
N ALA A 91 53.88 21.63 -26.45
CA ALA A 91 54.92 20.68 -26.05
C ALA A 91 54.31 19.38 -25.46
N LEU A 92 53.17 19.46 -24.78
CA LEU A 92 52.43 18.31 -24.29
C LEU A 92 51.80 17.50 -25.44
N LEU A 93 51.21 18.19 -26.43
CA LEU A 93 50.67 17.56 -27.64
C LEU A 93 51.78 16.87 -28.45
N ALA A 94 52.94 17.51 -28.63
CA ALA A 94 54.08 16.88 -29.31
C ALA A 94 54.57 15.61 -28.58
N LYS A 95 54.60 15.62 -27.24
CA LYS A 95 54.94 14.43 -26.44
C LYS A 95 53.87 13.34 -26.49
N LEU A 96 52.59 13.71 -26.58
CA LEU A 96 51.47 12.76 -26.76
C LEU A 96 51.46 12.15 -28.16
N GLU A 97 51.76 12.91 -29.21
CA GLU A 97 51.96 12.37 -30.56
C GLU A 97 53.20 11.48 -30.63
N GLU A 98 54.31 11.84 -30.00
CA GLU A 98 55.52 11.00 -29.94
C GLU A 98 55.27 9.69 -29.19
N ALA A 99 54.54 9.73 -28.06
CA ALA A 99 54.10 8.55 -27.33
C ALA A 99 53.15 7.66 -28.14
N ASN A 100 52.17 8.24 -28.85
CA ASN A 100 51.28 7.50 -29.75
C ASN A 100 52.05 6.86 -30.92
N ARG A 101 53.09 7.53 -31.43
CA ARG A 101 53.96 7.02 -32.50
C ARG A 101 54.84 5.86 -32.03
N LEU A 102 55.27 5.86 -30.76
CA LEU A 102 55.92 4.73 -30.09
C LEU A 102 54.95 3.55 -29.95
N ILE A 103 53.71 3.78 -29.50
CA ILE A 103 52.66 2.74 -29.41
C ILE A 103 52.36 2.12 -30.78
N GLU A 104 52.27 2.91 -31.86
CA GLU A 104 52.13 2.39 -33.22
C GLU A 104 53.36 1.59 -33.70
N SER A 105 54.56 1.91 -33.21
CA SER A 105 55.78 1.18 -33.56
C SER A 105 55.86 -0.17 -32.84
N ASP A 106 55.44 -0.25 -31.58
CA ASP A 106 55.34 -1.50 -30.83
C ASP A 106 54.22 -2.41 -31.36
N ALA A 107 53.09 -1.83 -31.78
CA ALA A 107 52.02 -2.55 -32.47
C ALA A 107 52.46 -3.14 -33.83
N LYS A 108 53.43 -2.53 -34.51
CA LYS A 108 54.07 -3.09 -35.72
C LYS A 108 55.14 -4.15 -35.38
N SER A 109 55.83 -4.01 -34.25
CA SER A 109 56.82 -4.99 -33.78
C SER A 109 56.18 -6.31 -33.33
N LEU A 110 55.03 -6.25 -32.63
CA LEU A 110 54.30 -7.44 -32.18
C LEU A 110 53.63 -8.24 -33.30
N ASN A 111 53.36 -7.65 -34.47
CA ASN A 111 52.84 -8.36 -35.64
C ASN A 111 53.89 -9.25 -36.35
N SER A 112 55.15 -9.26 -35.90
CA SER A 112 56.26 -9.98 -36.55
C SER A 112 56.39 -11.46 -36.15
N LEU A 113 55.61 -11.95 -35.17
CA LEU A 113 55.80 -13.30 -34.58
C LEU A 113 54.61 -14.27 -34.71
N GLN A 114 53.57 -13.96 -35.48
CA GLN A 114 52.47 -14.91 -35.76
C GLN A 114 52.01 -14.90 -37.24
N SER A 115 52.79 -15.55 -38.12
CA SER A 115 52.25 -16.15 -39.35
C SER A 115 53.11 -17.32 -39.87
N ASN A 116 53.00 -18.47 -39.21
CA ASN A 116 53.42 -19.74 -39.83
C ASN A 116 52.30 -20.24 -40.74
N HIS A 117 52.49 -20.22 -42.07
CA HIS A 117 51.61 -20.95 -42.98
C HIS A 117 52.35 -21.98 -43.85
N SER A 118 51.69 -23.13 -43.96
CA SER A 118 52.14 -24.41 -44.50
C SER A 118 52.99 -24.40 -45.79
N ARG A 119 54.01 -25.26 -45.80
CA ARG A 119 54.85 -25.59 -46.96
C ARG A 119 54.10 -26.46 -47.98
N LYS A 120 54.30 -26.22 -49.27
CA LYS A 120 54.10 -27.23 -50.32
C LYS A 120 55.03 -26.97 -51.51
N GLY A 121 55.67 -28.02 -52.02
CA GLY A 121 56.65 -27.96 -53.10
C GLY A 121 57.56 -29.18 -53.06
N SER A 122 57.17 -30.23 -53.78
CA SER A 122 57.92 -31.49 -53.89
C SER A 122 58.82 -31.48 -55.12
N ASP A 123 59.94 -32.21 -55.08
CA ASP A 123 60.41 -32.95 -56.26
C ASP A 123 61.29 -34.17 -55.85
N THR A 124 61.64 -34.97 -56.86
CA THR A 124 62.47 -36.21 -56.91
C THR A 124 61.75 -37.56 -56.72
N SER A 125 60.87 -37.83 -57.69
CA SER A 125 60.70 -39.08 -58.46
C SER A 125 61.29 -40.43 -57.99
N GLN A 126 60.49 -41.52 -58.10
CA GLN A 126 60.58 -42.58 -59.15
C GLN A 126 59.62 -43.76 -58.83
N VAL A 127 58.71 -44.09 -59.76
CA VAL A 127 58.25 -45.46 -60.18
C VAL A 127 57.59 -46.41 -59.13
N SER A 128 56.52 -47.19 -59.37
CA SER A 128 55.36 -47.22 -60.31
C SER A 128 54.41 -48.38 -59.89
N LEU A 129 53.21 -48.45 -60.52
CA LEU A 129 52.31 -49.63 -60.69
C LEU A 129 51.30 -50.04 -59.57
N ALA A 130 50.03 -49.81 -59.91
CA ALA A 130 48.93 -50.79 -60.04
C ALA A 130 48.44 -51.69 -58.87
N SER A 131 47.20 -51.41 -58.45
CA SER A 131 46.04 -52.33 -58.39
C SER A 131 46.20 -53.79 -57.91
N GLY A 132 45.49 -54.12 -56.82
CA GLY A 132 44.68 -55.35 -56.76
C GLY A 132 44.85 -56.27 -55.54
N GLY A 133 43.72 -56.76 -55.01
CA GLY A 133 43.61 -58.15 -54.51
C GLY A 133 43.87 -58.45 -53.02
N SER A 134 42.79 -58.41 -52.23
CA SER A 134 42.31 -59.48 -51.32
C SER A 134 43.20 -60.18 -50.26
N SER A 135 42.58 -60.37 -49.09
CA SER A 135 42.64 -61.54 -48.18
C SER A 135 43.76 -61.72 -47.13
N GLY A 136 43.33 -62.15 -45.94
CA GLY A 136 44.14 -62.64 -44.80
C GLY A 136 44.58 -61.55 -43.80
N GLY A 137 44.42 -61.69 -42.48
CA GLY A 137 43.78 -62.74 -41.67
C GLY A 137 44.50 -62.94 -40.33
N GLY A 138 43.82 -62.72 -39.19
CA GLY A 138 44.36 -62.86 -37.82
C GLY A 138 45.16 -61.65 -37.30
N ASP A 139 45.26 -61.40 -35.99
CA ASP A 139 44.55 -62.02 -34.87
C ASP A 139 44.56 -61.13 -33.59
N ALA A 140 43.62 -61.40 -32.68
CA ALA A 140 43.55 -61.05 -31.25
C ALA A 140 44.16 -59.73 -30.67
N ALA A 141 43.31 -58.79 -30.24
CA ALA A 141 43.25 -58.28 -28.84
C ALA A 141 42.12 -57.22 -28.65
N PRO A 142 41.27 -57.32 -27.59
CA PRO A 142 40.29 -56.27 -27.30
C PRO A 142 40.96 -55.07 -26.61
N ARG A 143 41.13 -53.95 -27.32
CA ARG A 143 41.49 -52.69 -26.67
C ARG A 143 40.35 -52.23 -25.75
N ARG A 144 40.65 -52.13 -24.45
CA ARG A 144 39.81 -51.40 -23.48
C ARG A 144 39.52 -50.01 -24.04
N HIS A 145 38.24 -49.62 -24.09
CA HIS A 145 37.87 -48.26 -24.46
C HIS A 145 38.41 -47.28 -23.42
N SER A 146 39.14 -46.26 -23.87
CA SER A 146 39.43 -45.06 -23.10
C SER A 146 38.20 -44.13 -23.10
N PRO A 147 37.94 -43.37 -22.01
CA PRO A 147 36.82 -42.43 -21.98
C PRO A 147 36.92 -41.31 -23.04
N THR A 148 38.14 -41.01 -23.48
CA THR A 148 38.50 -39.95 -24.43
C THR A 148 37.77 -40.05 -25.78
N ASP A 149 37.60 -41.27 -26.28
CA ASP A 149 37.03 -41.52 -27.61
C ASP A 149 35.53 -41.12 -27.66
N GLY A 150 34.85 -41.08 -26.51
CA GLY A 150 33.47 -40.59 -26.41
C GLY A 150 33.36 -39.07 -26.45
N GLU A 151 34.24 -38.38 -25.72
CA GLU A 151 34.22 -36.91 -25.61
C GLU A 151 34.67 -36.23 -26.90
N GLU A 152 35.69 -36.75 -27.59
CA GLU A 152 36.12 -36.25 -28.91
C GLU A 152 35.01 -36.38 -29.97
N ASN A 153 34.24 -37.47 -29.94
CA ASN A 153 33.08 -37.66 -30.81
C ASN A 153 31.92 -36.68 -30.48
N ILE A 154 31.66 -36.39 -29.21
CA ILE A 154 30.63 -35.41 -28.80
C ILE A 154 31.06 -33.98 -29.18
N TRP A 155 32.34 -33.63 -28.97
CA TRP A 155 32.89 -32.33 -29.31
C TRP A 155 32.83 -32.04 -30.82
N THR A 156 33.30 -32.98 -31.64
CA THR A 156 33.24 -32.86 -33.10
C THR A 156 31.81 -32.84 -33.64
N LEU A 157 30.89 -33.61 -33.03
CA LEU A 157 29.46 -33.58 -33.37
C LEU A 157 28.83 -32.21 -33.09
N TRP A 158 29.07 -31.62 -31.92
CA TRP A 158 28.58 -30.26 -31.62
C TRP A 158 29.23 -29.20 -32.52
N GLY A 159 30.52 -29.33 -32.85
CA GLY A 159 31.17 -28.47 -33.84
C GLY A 159 30.48 -28.49 -35.22
N HIS A 160 30.13 -29.68 -35.72
CA HIS A 160 29.37 -29.82 -36.97
C HIS A 160 27.95 -29.24 -36.88
N ILE A 161 27.26 -29.40 -35.75
CA ILE A 161 25.90 -28.87 -35.55
C ILE A 161 25.89 -27.34 -35.48
N VAL A 162 26.87 -26.73 -34.83
CA VAL A 162 27.03 -25.27 -34.78
C VAL A 162 27.36 -24.71 -36.16
N ALA A 163 28.25 -25.37 -36.92
CA ALA A 163 28.64 -24.94 -38.26
C ALA A 163 27.51 -25.04 -39.32
N ASP A 164 26.58 -25.99 -39.18
CA ASP A 164 25.45 -26.21 -40.10
C ASP A 164 24.08 -26.03 -39.40
N TRP A 165 23.99 -25.06 -38.48
CA TRP A 165 22.85 -24.89 -37.58
C TRP A 165 21.51 -24.79 -38.30
N GLU A 166 21.44 -24.04 -39.41
CA GLU A 166 20.20 -23.89 -40.17
C GLU A 166 19.62 -25.23 -40.65
N ASN A 167 20.48 -26.13 -41.13
CA ASN A 167 20.08 -27.43 -41.64
C ASN A 167 19.67 -28.37 -40.51
N TYR A 168 20.42 -28.38 -39.40
CA TYR A 168 20.09 -29.20 -38.22
C TYR A 168 18.82 -28.72 -37.51
N SER A 169 18.65 -27.40 -37.31
CA SER A 169 17.48 -26.80 -36.70
C SER A 169 16.20 -27.03 -37.52
N LYS A 170 16.26 -26.88 -38.85
CA LYS A 170 15.09 -27.03 -39.74
C LYS A 170 14.76 -28.50 -40.07
N LYS A 171 15.75 -29.38 -40.27
CA LYS A 171 15.52 -30.76 -40.76
C LYS A 171 15.78 -31.87 -39.73
N LYS A 172 16.49 -31.60 -38.63
CA LYS A 172 16.90 -32.60 -37.62
C LYS A 172 16.55 -32.16 -36.20
N LYS A 173 15.47 -31.39 -36.01
CA LYS A 173 15.05 -30.81 -34.73
C LYS A 173 14.99 -31.81 -33.57
N GLU A 174 14.42 -33.00 -33.77
CA GLU A 174 14.34 -34.02 -32.70
C GLU A 174 15.72 -34.61 -32.33
N PHE A 175 16.62 -34.78 -33.31
CA PHE A 175 17.99 -35.21 -33.03
C PHE A 175 18.78 -34.16 -32.22
N VAL A 176 18.56 -32.87 -32.50
CA VAL A 176 19.14 -31.78 -31.69
C VAL A 176 18.57 -31.80 -30.28
N LYS A 177 17.25 -31.99 -30.09
CA LYS A 177 16.64 -32.14 -28.75
C LYS A 177 17.24 -33.32 -27.97
N GLU A 178 17.39 -34.49 -28.60
CA GLU A 178 18.00 -35.66 -27.95
C GLU A 178 19.45 -35.40 -27.52
N LEU A 179 20.22 -34.66 -28.32
CA LEU A 179 21.58 -34.22 -27.96
C LEU A 179 21.58 -33.20 -26.82
N VAL A 180 20.67 -32.22 -26.83
CA VAL A 180 20.50 -31.26 -25.73
C VAL A 180 20.16 -31.99 -24.42
N ARG A 181 19.30 -33.01 -24.46
CA ARG A 181 18.97 -33.84 -23.29
C ARG A 181 20.18 -34.62 -22.73
N LYS A 182 21.09 -35.06 -23.59
CA LYS A 182 22.38 -35.69 -23.19
C LYS A 182 23.37 -34.67 -22.62
N GLY A 183 23.18 -33.38 -22.93
CA GLY A 183 23.91 -32.25 -22.38
C GLY A 183 24.74 -31.50 -23.41
N ILE A 184 24.80 -30.18 -23.27
CA ILE A 184 25.67 -29.31 -24.08
C ILE A 184 27.02 -29.18 -23.37
N PRO A 185 28.17 -29.45 -24.03
CA PRO A 185 29.49 -29.19 -23.45
C PRO A 185 29.66 -27.70 -23.14
N HIS A 186 30.26 -27.39 -21.97
CA HIS A 186 30.37 -26.02 -21.44
C HIS A 186 30.84 -24.99 -22.49
N HIS A 187 31.94 -25.28 -23.19
CA HIS A 187 32.53 -24.42 -24.22
C HIS A 187 31.61 -24.08 -25.40
N PHE A 188 30.60 -24.92 -25.70
CA PHE A 188 29.64 -24.67 -26.77
C PHE A 188 28.39 -23.93 -26.29
N ARG A 189 28.11 -23.84 -24.98
CA ARG A 189 26.85 -23.25 -24.47
C ARG A 189 26.65 -21.80 -24.88
N GLY A 190 27.67 -20.95 -24.77
CA GLY A 190 27.58 -19.55 -25.18
C GLY A 190 27.12 -19.35 -26.63
N ILE A 191 27.46 -20.27 -27.52
CA ILE A 191 27.04 -20.24 -28.93
C ILE A 191 25.69 -20.97 -29.11
N VAL A 192 25.57 -22.20 -28.61
CA VAL A 192 24.38 -23.04 -28.81
C VAL A 192 23.13 -22.42 -28.17
N TRP A 193 23.25 -21.74 -27.03
CA TRP A 193 22.12 -21.03 -26.41
C TRP A 193 21.61 -19.87 -27.28
N GLN A 194 22.49 -19.11 -27.92
CA GLN A 194 22.08 -18.08 -28.89
C GLN A 194 21.39 -18.69 -30.11
N LEU A 195 21.91 -19.81 -30.61
CA LEU A 195 21.37 -20.53 -31.77
C LEU A 195 20.00 -21.17 -31.48
N LEU A 196 19.79 -21.71 -30.27
CA LEU A 196 18.51 -22.24 -29.80
C LEU A 196 17.44 -21.15 -29.68
N CYS A 197 17.80 -19.98 -29.15
CA CYS A 197 16.89 -18.82 -29.00
C CYS A 197 16.74 -17.97 -30.29
N GLY A 198 17.39 -18.32 -31.41
CA GLY A 198 17.43 -17.48 -32.60
C GLY A 198 18.09 -16.10 -32.40
N ALA A 199 18.79 -15.88 -31.29
CA ALA A 199 19.28 -14.58 -30.85
C ALA A 199 20.57 -14.11 -31.56
N HIS A 200 21.23 -14.99 -32.30
CA HIS A 200 22.50 -14.73 -32.98
C HIS A 200 22.46 -13.45 -33.85
N ASP A 201 21.43 -13.32 -34.70
CA ASP A 201 21.27 -12.20 -35.65
C ASP A 201 20.16 -11.22 -35.25
N ALA A 202 19.79 -11.19 -33.95
CA ALA A 202 18.70 -10.35 -33.47
C ALA A 202 18.99 -8.85 -33.72
N PRO A 203 18.07 -8.08 -34.34
CA PRO A 203 18.28 -6.66 -34.63
C PRO A 203 18.42 -5.81 -33.34
N VAL A 204 17.93 -6.35 -32.22
CA VAL A 204 17.99 -5.76 -30.88
C VAL A 204 19.44 -5.62 -30.37
N LYS A 205 20.41 -6.43 -30.85
CA LYS A 205 21.85 -6.25 -30.56
C LYS A 205 22.31 -4.81 -30.85
N LYS A 206 21.85 -4.22 -31.96
CA LYS A 206 22.21 -2.84 -32.37
C LYS A 206 21.69 -1.75 -31.44
N GLN A 207 20.61 -2.01 -30.71
CA GLN A 207 20.00 -1.04 -29.77
C GLN A 207 20.71 -1.01 -28.41
N PHE A 208 21.50 -2.04 -28.08
CA PHE A 208 22.22 -2.13 -26.81
C PHE A 208 23.12 -0.91 -26.57
N ALA A 209 23.92 -0.51 -27.57
CA ALA A 209 24.82 0.62 -27.50
C ALA A 209 24.13 1.98 -27.27
N GLU A 210 22.84 2.09 -27.58
CA GLU A 210 22.01 3.27 -27.26
C GLU A 210 21.50 3.19 -25.81
N TYR A 211 21.00 2.03 -25.39
CA TYR A 211 20.47 1.83 -24.03
C TYR A 211 21.53 1.98 -22.92
N ILE A 212 22.79 1.59 -23.16
CA ILE A 212 23.87 1.79 -22.19
C ILE A 212 24.13 3.28 -21.90
N LYS A 213 23.98 4.14 -22.92
CA LYS A 213 24.16 5.60 -22.81
C LYS A 213 23.00 6.31 -22.13
N ALA A 214 21.79 5.76 -22.22
CA ALA A 214 20.60 6.30 -21.54
C ALA A 214 20.63 6.00 -20.03
N THR A 215 19.78 6.68 -19.24
CA THR A 215 19.64 6.46 -17.78
C THR A 215 18.36 5.70 -17.45
N SER A 216 18.41 4.77 -16.50
CA SER A 216 17.26 3.96 -16.07
C SER A 216 16.80 4.29 -14.65
N ALA A 217 15.48 4.38 -14.45
CA ALA A 217 14.88 4.52 -13.13
C ALA A 217 15.14 3.32 -12.19
N CYS A 218 15.53 2.16 -12.75
CA CYS A 218 15.76 0.93 -12.01
C CYS A 218 17.19 0.77 -11.46
N GLU A 219 18.15 1.64 -11.83
CA GLU A 219 19.59 1.44 -11.56
C GLU A 219 19.92 1.17 -10.09
N ARG A 220 19.28 1.89 -9.15
CA ARG A 220 19.47 1.68 -7.69
C ARG A 220 19.01 0.30 -7.23
N VAL A 221 17.94 -0.23 -7.82
CA VAL A 221 17.42 -1.58 -7.51
C VAL A 221 18.32 -2.65 -8.13
N ILE A 222 18.75 -2.43 -9.37
CA ILE A 222 19.69 -3.31 -10.10
C ILE A 222 21.00 -3.46 -9.31
N ARG A 223 21.68 -2.36 -8.93
CA ARG A 223 22.96 -2.42 -8.20
C ARG A 223 22.87 -3.18 -6.87
N ARG A 224 21.80 -2.95 -6.10
CA ARG A 224 21.55 -3.67 -4.84
C ARG A 224 21.38 -5.17 -5.06
N ASP A 225 20.75 -5.55 -6.15
CA ASP A 225 20.46 -6.94 -6.45
C ASP A 225 21.65 -7.68 -7.09
N ILE A 226 22.54 -6.97 -7.81
CA ILE A 226 23.80 -7.52 -8.34
C ILE A 226 24.74 -7.97 -7.23
N ALA A 227 24.88 -7.19 -6.16
CA ALA A 227 25.73 -7.52 -5.01
C ALA A 227 25.32 -8.83 -4.27
N ARG A 228 24.15 -9.41 -4.61
CA ARG A 228 23.65 -10.70 -4.09
C ARG A 228 23.49 -11.78 -5.18
N THR A 229 23.95 -11.53 -6.41
CA THR A 229 23.88 -12.46 -7.53
C THR A 229 25.22 -13.19 -7.69
N TYR A 230 25.24 -14.50 -7.40
CA TYR A 230 26.45 -15.35 -7.36
C TYR A 230 27.66 -14.73 -6.63
N PRO A 231 27.51 -14.23 -5.38
CA PRO A 231 28.56 -13.48 -4.68
C PRO A 231 29.84 -14.28 -4.40
N GLU A 232 29.75 -15.61 -4.39
CA GLU A 232 30.88 -16.53 -4.17
C GLU A 232 31.62 -16.90 -5.47
N HIS A 233 31.09 -16.54 -6.65
CA HIS A 233 31.66 -16.93 -7.93
C HIS A 233 32.78 -15.97 -8.36
N ASP A 234 33.90 -16.51 -8.87
CA ASP A 234 35.11 -15.74 -9.17
C ASP A 234 34.90 -14.56 -10.12
N PHE A 235 33.95 -14.64 -11.05
CA PHE A 235 33.61 -13.57 -11.99
C PHE A 235 32.76 -12.43 -11.38
N PHE A 236 32.06 -12.67 -10.26
CA PHE A 236 31.15 -11.70 -9.62
C PHE A 236 31.56 -11.31 -8.19
N LYS A 237 32.56 -11.97 -7.59
CA LYS A 237 33.04 -11.67 -6.22
C LYS A 237 33.63 -10.26 -6.06
N GLU A 238 34.21 -9.71 -7.13
CA GLU A 238 34.83 -8.39 -7.10
C GLU A 238 33.76 -7.31 -7.20
N LYS A 239 33.67 -6.48 -6.16
CA LYS A 239 32.71 -5.38 -6.07
C LYS A 239 33.03 -4.34 -7.14
N ASP A 240 32.02 -4.01 -7.96
CA ASP A 240 32.17 -3.11 -9.12
C ASP A 240 33.21 -3.60 -10.15
N GLY A 241 33.57 -4.89 -10.12
CA GLY A 241 34.44 -5.54 -11.12
C GLY A 241 33.69 -5.89 -12.41
N LEU A 242 34.44 -6.28 -13.45
CA LEU A 242 33.95 -6.49 -14.82
C LEU A 242 32.64 -7.29 -14.91
N GLY A 243 32.54 -8.42 -14.20
CA GLY A 243 31.31 -9.22 -14.23
C GLY A 243 30.09 -8.53 -13.63
N GLN A 244 30.27 -7.79 -12.52
CA GLN A 244 29.18 -6.98 -11.94
C GLN A 244 28.78 -5.82 -12.86
N GLU A 245 29.74 -5.22 -13.57
CA GLU A 245 29.48 -4.15 -14.53
C GLU A 245 28.75 -4.65 -15.78
N SER A 246 29.21 -5.73 -16.43
CA SER A 246 28.50 -6.34 -17.57
C SER A 246 27.08 -6.80 -17.17
N LEU A 247 26.90 -7.33 -15.95
CA LEU A 247 25.57 -7.68 -15.43
C LEU A 247 24.69 -6.43 -15.21
N PHE A 248 25.27 -5.33 -14.72
CA PHE A 248 24.58 -4.04 -14.60
C PHE A 248 24.17 -3.49 -15.97
N ASN A 249 25.06 -3.52 -16.95
CA ASN A 249 24.83 -3.06 -18.32
C ASN A 249 23.66 -3.81 -18.98
N VAL A 250 23.67 -5.15 -18.95
CA VAL A 250 22.60 -5.96 -19.54
C VAL A 250 21.25 -5.75 -18.83
N MET A 251 21.24 -5.73 -17.49
CA MET A 251 19.99 -5.50 -16.75
C MET A 251 19.45 -4.07 -16.94
N LYS A 252 20.34 -3.08 -17.02
CA LYS A 252 20.00 -1.68 -17.32
C LYS A 252 19.39 -1.57 -18.72
N ALA A 253 20.05 -2.15 -19.74
CA ALA A 253 19.57 -2.14 -21.11
C ALA A 253 18.18 -2.79 -21.25
N TYR A 254 17.97 -3.94 -20.60
CA TYR A 254 16.66 -4.60 -20.58
C TYR A 254 15.57 -3.73 -19.94
N SER A 255 15.85 -3.09 -18.81
CA SER A 255 14.88 -2.20 -18.14
C SER A 255 14.45 -0.98 -18.96
N LEU A 256 15.26 -0.61 -19.97
CA LEU A 256 14.97 0.47 -20.92
C LEU A 256 14.26 -0.02 -22.18
N HIS A 257 14.57 -1.24 -22.62
CA HIS A 257 13.92 -1.91 -23.74
C HIS A 257 12.46 -2.25 -23.44
N ASP A 258 12.18 -2.85 -22.28
CA ASP A 258 10.82 -3.18 -21.84
C ASP A 258 10.44 -2.41 -20.57
N ARG A 259 9.78 -1.25 -20.76
CA ARG A 259 9.33 -0.39 -19.65
C ARG A 259 8.11 -0.93 -18.89
N GLU A 260 7.39 -1.93 -19.41
CA GLU A 260 6.23 -2.52 -18.71
C GLU A 260 6.69 -3.50 -17.62
N VAL A 261 7.75 -4.28 -17.91
CA VAL A 261 8.41 -5.17 -16.96
C VAL A 261 9.47 -4.41 -16.13
N GLY A 262 10.27 -3.57 -16.79
CA GLY A 262 11.40 -2.87 -16.17
C GLY A 262 12.46 -3.85 -15.67
N TYR A 263 12.89 -3.68 -14.42
CA TYR A 263 13.72 -4.65 -13.72
C TYR A 263 12.87 -5.52 -12.79
N CYS A 264 12.96 -6.85 -12.94
CA CYS A 264 12.29 -7.78 -12.05
C CYS A 264 13.27 -8.65 -11.25
N GLN A 265 13.05 -8.76 -9.94
CA GLN A 265 13.91 -9.49 -9.01
C GLN A 265 13.98 -10.99 -9.39
N GLY A 266 15.20 -11.49 -9.59
CA GLY A 266 15.46 -12.87 -10.03
C GLY A 266 16.07 -12.95 -11.43
N SER A 267 15.67 -12.06 -12.35
CA SER A 267 16.20 -12.01 -13.73
C SER A 267 17.72 -11.83 -13.80
N GLY A 268 18.33 -11.13 -12.84
CA GLY A 268 19.78 -11.01 -12.72
C GLY A 268 20.53 -12.34 -12.57
N PHE A 269 19.92 -13.37 -11.98
CA PHE A 269 20.55 -14.70 -11.90
C PHE A 269 20.56 -15.43 -13.24
N ILE A 270 19.56 -15.18 -14.08
CA ILE A 270 19.50 -15.69 -15.46
C ILE A 270 20.57 -15.00 -16.31
N VAL A 271 20.70 -13.67 -16.24
CA VAL A 271 21.76 -12.95 -16.96
C VAL A 271 23.14 -13.32 -16.44
N GLY A 272 23.32 -13.47 -15.13
CA GLY A 272 24.56 -13.93 -14.54
C GLY A 272 24.96 -15.32 -15.06
N LEU A 273 23.99 -16.24 -15.24
CA LEU A 273 24.22 -17.54 -15.88
C LEU A 273 24.73 -17.40 -17.32
N LEU A 274 24.10 -16.53 -18.12
CA LEU A 274 24.52 -16.27 -19.52
C LEU A 274 25.95 -15.75 -19.59
N LEU A 275 26.28 -14.72 -18.80
CA LEU A 275 27.62 -14.12 -18.77
C LEU A 275 28.70 -15.12 -18.30
N MET A 276 28.39 -16.00 -17.34
CA MET A 276 29.31 -17.06 -16.90
C MET A 276 29.61 -18.12 -17.99
N GLN A 277 28.77 -18.28 -19.01
CA GLN A 277 29.08 -19.13 -20.17
C GLN A 277 29.91 -18.40 -21.24
N GLN A 278 30.69 -17.38 -20.84
CA GLN A 278 31.57 -16.58 -21.70
C GLN A 278 30.83 -15.86 -22.84
N MET A 279 29.56 -15.52 -22.62
CA MET A 279 28.74 -14.77 -23.57
C MET A 279 29.00 -13.26 -23.42
N PRO A 280 29.33 -12.54 -24.51
CA PRO A 280 29.44 -11.07 -24.49
C PRO A 280 28.13 -10.39 -24.07
N GLU A 281 28.20 -9.20 -23.49
CA GLU A 281 27.03 -8.51 -22.94
C GLU A 281 25.95 -8.17 -23.97
N GLU A 282 26.32 -7.81 -25.21
CA GLU A 282 25.37 -7.60 -26.32
C GLU A 282 24.57 -8.87 -26.65
N GLU A 283 25.21 -10.04 -26.54
CA GLU A 283 24.64 -11.34 -26.86
C GLU A 283 23.78 -11.85 -25.70
N ALA A 284 24.23 -11.65 -24.46
CA ALA A 284 23.46 -11.94 -23.25
C ALA A 284 22.18 -11.08 -23.19
N PHE A 285 22.24 -9.82 -23.62
CA PHE A 285 21.07 -8.96 -23.80
C PHE A 285 20.11 -9.50 -24.87
N ALA A 286 20.61 -9.89 -26.05
CA ALA A 286 19.77 -10.46 -27.10
C ALA A 286 19.09 -11.77 -26.68
N VAL A 287 19.81 -12.67 -25.99
CA VAL A 287 19.24 -13.91 -25.43
C VAL A 287 18.21 -13.61 -24.35
N LEU A 288 18.46 -12.64 -23.45
CA LEU A 288 17.48 -12.22 -22.46
C LEU A 288 16.18 -11.70 -23.11
N VAL A 289 16.28 -10.89 -24.18
CA VAL A 289 15.11 -10.39 -24.90
C VAL A 289 14.33 -11.53 -25.57
N ALA A 290 15.01 -12.48 -26.22
CA ALA A 290 14.38 -13.67 -26.80
C ALA A 290 13.70 -14.54 -25.74
N LEU A 291 14.36 -14.78 -24.60
CA LEU A 291 13.79 -15.49 -23.44
C LEU A 291 12.50 -14.83 -22.92
N MET A 292 12.49 -13.51 -22.84
CA MET A 292 11.33 -12.76 -22.37
C MET A 292 10.17 -12.84 -23.36
N GLN A 293 10.43 -12.70 -24.66
CA GLN A 293 9.41 -12.67 -25.71
C GLN A 293 8.88 -14.05 -26.10
N GLU A 294 9.76 -15.05 -26.28
CA GLU A 294 9.40 -16.36 -26.85
C GLU A 294 9.08 -17.42 -25.79
N TYR A 295 9.68 -17.32 -24.59
CA TYR A 295 9.59 -18.36 -23.54
C TYR A 295 8.60 -18.00 -22.41
N ARG A 296 7.66 -17.07 -22.65
CA ARG A 296 6.63 -16.56 -21.70
C ARG A 296 7.18 -15.87 -20.44
N LEU A 297 8.50 -15.71 -20.29
CA LEU A 297 9.10 -15.14 -19.07
C LEU A 297 8.68 -13.68 -18.83
N ARG A 298 8.46 -12.89 -19.89
CA ARG A 298 7.97 -11.51 -19.79
C ARG A 298 6.72 -11.40 -18.91
N ASP A 299 5.70 -12.20 -19.19
CA ASP A 299 4.42 -12.14 -18.48
C ASP A 299 4.52 -12.65 -17.03
N MET A 300 5.50 -13.51 -16.73
CA MET A 300 5.82 -13.92 -15.35
C MET A 300 6.49 -12.80 -14.55
N PHE A 301 7.34 -11.99 -15.20
CA PHE A 301 8.07 -10.91 -14.54
C PHE A 301 7.30 -9.58 -14.47
N LYS A 302 6.14 -9.44 -15.14
CA LYS A 302 5.28 -8.26 -15.03
C LYS A 302 4.90 -7.95 -13.58
N PRO A 303 4.70 -6.68 -13.19
CA PRO A 303 4.38 -6.30 -11.80
C PRO A 303 3.12 -6.94 -11.20
N SER A 304 2.19 -7.41 -12.03
CA SER A 304 0.99 -8.13 -11.58
C SER A 304 1.26 -9.58 -11.15
N MET A 305 2.40 -10.17 -11.56
CA MET A 305 2.77 -11.58 -11.33
C MET A 305 1.66 -12.58 -11.74
N ALA A 306 0.80 -12.19 -12.69
CA ALA A 306 -0.41 -12.93 -13.03
C ALA A 306 -0.08 -14.33 -13.60
N GLU A 307 0.89 -14.39 -14.50
CA GLU A 307 1.36 -15.63 -15.13
C GLU A 307 2.11 -16.53 -14.13
N LEU A 308 2.88 -15.95 -13.21
CA LEU A 308 3.47 -16.72 -12.11
C LEU A 308 2.37 -17.39 -11.26
N GLY A 309 1.27 -16.67 -10.99
CA GLY A 309 0.10 -17.23 -10.31
C GLY A 309 -0.57 -18.37 -11.08
N VAL A 310 -0.67 -18.26 -12.42
CA VAL A 310 -1.11 -19.37 -13.30
C VAL A 310 -0.20 -20.58 -13.11
N CYS A 311 1.13 -20.40 -13.15
CA CYS A 311 2.08 -21.49 -12.99
C CYS A 311 2.00 -22.15 -11.60
N MET A 312 1.80 -21.38 -10.52
CA MET A 312 1.59 -21.95 -9.18
C MET A 312 0.32 -22.79 -9.10
N TYR A 313 -0.79 -22.31 -9.66
CA TYR A 313 -2.06 -23.04 -9.71
C TYR A 313 -1.97 -24.31 -10.57
N GLN A 314 -1.30 -24.24 -11.72
CA GLN A 314 -1.03 -25.38 -12.58
C GLN A 314 -0.16 -26.43 -11.85
N LEU A 315 0.95 -26.02 -11.21
CA LEU A 315 1.81 -26.93 -10.47
C LEU A 315 1.06 -27.58 -9.30
N GLU A 316 0.26 -26.82 -8.54
CA GLU A 316 -0.55 -27.36 -7.43
C GLU A 316 -1.49 -28.48 -7.90
N HIS A 317 -2.15 -28.31 -9.04
CA HIS A 317 -3.03 -29.33 -9.62
C HIS A 317 -2.25 -30.51 -10.22
N LEU A 318 -1.06 -30.28 -10.78
CA LEU A 318 -0.18 -31.37 -11.23
C LEU A 318 0.37 -32.20 -10.05
N VAL A 319 0.65 -31.57 -8.91
CA VAL A 319 1.02 -32.28 -7.67
C VAL A 319 -0.18 -33.07 -7.15
N ALA A 320 -1.40 -32.52 -7.18
CA ALA A 320 -2.61 -33.26 -6.83
C ALA A 320 -2.84 -34.51 -7.71
N ASP A 321 -2.48 -34.46 -8.99
CA ASP A 321 -2.57 -35.60 -9.92
C ASP A 321 -1.49 -36.65 -9.71
N THR A 322 -0.24 -36.22 -9.49
CA THR A 322 0.94 -37.10 -9.47
C THR A 322 1.27 -37.63 -8.08
N HIS A 323 1.00 -36.83 -7.05
CA HIS A 323 1.35 -37.08 -5.65
C HIS A 323 0.19 -36.62 -4.73
N PRO A 324 -0.99 -37.27 -4.80
CA PRO A 324 -2.19 -36.84 -4.05
C PRO A 324 -1.99 -36.82 -2.53
N GLU A 325 -1.18 -37.74 -1.99
CA GLU A 325 -0.79 -37.79 -0.57
C GLU A 325 -0.05 -36.51 -0.14
N LEU A 326 0.90 -36.06 -0.98
CA LEU A 326 1.71 -34.87 -0.73
C LEU A 326 0.86 -33.59 -0.84
N HIS A 327 -0.04 -33.52 -1.82
CA HIS A 327 -0.98 -32.41 -1.96
C HIS A 327 -1.97 -32.32 -0.78
N ALA A 328 -2.46 -33.46 -0.28
CA ALA A 328 -3.31 -33.51 0.89
C ALA A 328 -2.58 -33.02 2.15
N HIS A 329 -1.33 -33.44 2.35
CA HIS A 329 -0.48 -32.96 3.45
C HIS A 329 -0.21 -31.45 3.36
N PHE A 330 0.20 -30.96 2.20
CA PHE A 330 0.41 -29.51 1.97
C PHE A 330 -0.86 -28.71 2.28
N THR A 331 -2.03 -29.20 1.86
CA THR A 331 -3.32 -28.55 2.10
C THR A 331 -3.69 -28.56 3.60
N ALA A 332 -3.46 -29.68 4.30
CA ALA A 332 -3.70 -29.80 5.74
C ALA A 332 -2.80 -28.86 6.57
N GLN A 333 -1.54 -28.66 6.14
CA GLN A 333 -0.58 -27.75 6.78
C GLN A 333 -0.72 -26.28 6.33
N GLY A 334 -1.62 -25.97 5.39
CA GLY A 334 -1.75 -24.63 4.81
C GLY A 334 -0.52 -24.17 4.01
N PHE A 335 0.26 -25.12 3.50
CA PHE A 335 1.51 -24.89 2.79
C PHE A 335 1.24 -24.70 1.29
N HIS A 336 1.31 -23.45 0.82
CA HIS A 336 1.00 -23.10 -0.57
C HIS A 336 2.21 -23.27 -1.50
N THR A 337 1.96 -23.74 -2.73
CA THR A 337 2.99 -23.93 -3.78
C THR A 337 3.88 -22.71 -4.01
N SER A 338 3.32 -21.51 -3.89
CA SER A 338 4.04 -20.24 -4.02
C SER A 338 5.13 -20.01 -2.97
N MET A 339 5.09 -20.70 -1.82
CA MET A 339 6.08 -20.54 -0.75
C MET A 339 7.46 -21.13 -1.10
N TYR A 340 7.50 -22.17 -1.94
CA TYR A 340 8.74 -22.84 -2.34
C TYR A 340 9.04 -22.71 -3.83
N ALA A 341 8.04 -22.84 -4.71
CA ALA A 341 8.28 -22.92 -6.15
C ALA A 341 8.49 -21.56 -6.84
N SER A 342 8.14 -20.43 -6.21
CA SER A 342 8.24 -19.10 -6.85
C SER A 342 9.66 -18.78 -7.33
N SER A 343 10.70 -19.15 -6.58
CA SER A 343 12.10 -18.96 -7.00
C SER A 343 12.49 -19.90 -8.15
N TRP A 344 11.99 -21.13 -8.16
CA TRP A 344 12.29 -22.14 -9.19
C TRP A 344 11.88 -21.65 -10.58
N PHE A 345 10.68 -21.07 -10.70
CA PHE A 345 10.21 -20.50 -11.96
C PHE A 345 10.90 -19.17 -12.31
N LEU A 346 10.96 -18.22 -11.37
CA LEU A 346 11.53 -16.88 -11.62
C LEU A 346 13.05 -16.88 -11.86
N THR A 347 13.76 -17.94 -11.48
CA THR A 347 15.22 -18.04 -11.65
C THR A 347 15.63 -19.27 -12.45
N LEU A 348 14.68 -20.04 -13.00
CA LEU A 348 14.95 -21.29 -13.73
C LEU A 348 15.88 -22.23 -12.94
N PHE A 349 15.55 -22.43 -11.66
CA PHE A 349 16.33 -23.16 -10.64
C PHE A 349 17.76 -22.65 -10.31
N THR A 350 18.27 -21.61 -10.97
CA THR A 350 19.65 -21.10 -10.75
C THR A 350 19.97 -20.65 -9.32
N THR A 351 18.95 -20.30 -8.52
CA THR A 351 19.10 -19.95 -7.10
C THR A 351 18.86 -21.10 -6.13
N ALA A 352 18.47 -22.27 -6.63
CA ALA A 352 18.06 -23.43 -5.84
C ALA A 352 18.96 -24.65 -6.03
N LEU A 353 19.70 -24.72 -7.14
CA LEU A 353 20.57 -25.84 -7.52
C LEU A 353 21.94 -25.33 -7.96
N SER A 354 22.97 -26.17 -7.83
CA SER A 354 24.33 -25.90 -8.30
C SER A 354 24.41 -25.50 -9.78
N LEU A 355 25.40 -24.67 -10.10
CA LEU A 355 25.60 -24.13 -11.45
C LEU A 355 25.62 -25.20 -12.57
N PRO A 356 26.28 -26.37 -12.44
CA PRO A 356 26.27 -27.39 -13.48
C PRO A 356 24.88 -27.96 -13.77
N LEU A 357 24.08 -28.22 -12.74
CA LEU A 357 22.71 -28.74 -12.86
C LEU A 357 21.75 -27.64 -13.38
N ALA A 358 21.89 -26.41 -12.90
CA ALA A 358 21.16 -25.27 -13.44
C ALA A 358 21.46 -25.06 -14.94
N CYS A 359 22.72 -25.19 -15.38
CA CYS A 359 23.07 -25.20 -16.81
C CYS A 359 22.35 -26.33 -17.57
N ARG A 360 22.29 -27.56 -17.04
CA ARG A 360 21.58 -28.68 -17.71
C ARG A 360 20.08 -28.44 -17.82
N ILE A 361 19.44 -27.88 -16.79
CA ILE A 361 18.02 -27.51 -16.84
C ILE A 361 17.80 -26.40 -17.87
N PHE A 362 18.71 -25.43 -17.94
CA PHE A 362 18.67 -24.33 -18.90
C PHE A 362 18.88 -24.81 -20.35
N ASP A 363 19.86 -25.70 -20.59
CA ASP A 363 20.11 -26.37 -21.87
C ASP A 363 18.78 -26.92 -22.46
N VAL A 364 18.04 -27.68 -21.66
CA VAL A 364 16.76 -28.30 -22.06
C VAL A 364 15.61 -27.30 -22.12
N PHE A 365 15.55 -26.33 -21.19
CA PHE A 365 14.55 -25.25 -21.20
C PHE A 365 14.59 -24.44 -22.50
N LEU A 366 15.78 -24.17 -23.06
CA LEU A 366 15.89 -23.51 -24.36
C LEU A 366 15.36 -24.36 -25.54
N SER A 367 15.33 -25.68 -25.40
CA SER A 367 14.92 -26.62 -26.47
C SER A 367 13.45 -27.08 -26.39
N GLU A 368 12.89 -27.15 -25.19
CA GLU A 368 11.52 -27.62 -24.91
C GLU A 368 10.60 -26.57 -24.27
N GLY A 369 11.15 -25.46 -23.77
CA GLY A 369 10.39 -24.37 -23.15
C GLY A 369 9.94 -24.63 -21.71
N MET A 370 8.96 -23.85 -21.25
CA MET A 370 8.49 -23.81 -19.86
C MET A 370 7.98 -25.16 -19.31
N GLU A 371 7.58 -26.10 -20.16
CA GLU A 371 7.14 -27.44 -19.72
C GLU A 371 8.23 -28.18 -18.92
N VAL A 372 9.50 -27.93 -19.21
CA VAL A 372 10.65 -28.51 -18.50
C VAL A 372 10.68 -28.08 -17.03
N ILE A 373 10.33 -26.82 -16.74
CA ILE A 373 10.36 -26.28 -15.38
C ILE A 373 9.31 -26.97 -14.51
N PHE A 374 8.12 -27.26 -15.06
CA PHE A 374 7.12 -28.09 -14.38
C PHE A 374 7.58 -29.54 -14.19
N LYS A 375 8.19 -30.16 -15.21
CA LYS A 375 8.72 -31.54 -15.12
C LYS A 375 9.78 -31.67 -14.03
N VAL A 376 10.75 -30.75 -13.98
CA VAL A 376 11.80 -30.72 -12.96
C VAL A 376 11.21 -30.43 -11.58
N ALA A 377 10.25 -29.50 -11.45
CA ALA A 377 9.57 -29.25 -10.17
C ALA A 377 8.86 -30.50 -9.63
N LEU A 378 8.20 -31.29 -10.49
CA LEU A 378 7.56 -32.55 -10.11
C LEU A 378 8.57 -33.66 -9.77
N ALA A 379 9.68 -33.75 -10.52
CA ALA A 379 10.77 -34.71 -10.24
C ALA A 379 11.45 -34.40 -8.89
N MET A 380 11.69 -33.12 -8.60
CA MET A 380 12.17 -32.65 -7.29
C MET A 380 11.22 -33.02 -6.16
N LEU A 381 9.90 -32.83 -6.35
CA LEU A 381 8.89 -33.21 -5.35
C LEU A 381 8.80 -34.73 -5.15
N HIS A 382 8.98 -35.52 -6.22
CA HIS A 382 9.03 -36.98 -6.14
C HIS A 382 10.24 -37.47 -5.33
N LEU A 383 11.43 -36.90 -5.57
CA LEU A 383 12.68 -37.23 -4.86
C LEU A 383 12.63 -36.91 -3.35
N GLY A 384 11.83 -35.92 -2.96
CA GLY A 384 11.61 -35.53 -1.56
C GLY A 384 10.34 -36.09 -0.91
N LYS A 385 9.53 -36.89 -1.63
CA LYS A 385 8.15 -37.22 -1.23
C LYS A 385 8.05 -37.79 0.20
N GLU A 386 8.83 -38.83 0.49
CA GLU A 386 8.69 -39.61 1.72
C GLU A 386 9.04 -38.78 2.97
N ASP A 387 10.09 -37.96 2.92
CA ASP A 387 10.46 -37.07 4.01
C ASP A 387 9.45 -35.93 4.18
N LEU A 388 9.00 -35.31 3.07
CA LEU A 388 8.06 -34.19 3.09
C LEU A 388 6.72 -34.55 3.76
N LEU A 389 6.26 -35.80 3.63
CA LEU A 389 5.05 -36.30 4.31
C LEU A 389 5.19 -36.36 5.85
N SER A 390 6.42 -36.43 6.37
CA SER A 390 6.68 -36.49 7.82
C SER A 390 6.92 -35.12 8.48
N LEU A 391 7.13 -34.07 7.66
CA LEU A 391 7.55 -32.75 8.12
C LEU A 391 6.38 -31.78 8.30
N ASP A 392 6.53 -30.85 9.24
CA ASP A 392 5.61 -29.72 9.44
C ASP A 392 5.92 -28.56 8.47
N MET A 393 5.15 -27.47 8.55
CA MET A 393 5.30 -26.31 7.65
C MET A 393 6.72 -25.70 7.66
N GLU A 394 7.34 -25.59 8.84
CA GLU A 394 8.71 -25.06 8.95
C GLU A 394 9.77 -26.07 8.49
N GLY A 395 9.60 -27.35 8.83
CA GLY A 395 10.45 -28.45 8.39
C GLY A 395 10.47 -28.60 6.87
N MET A 396 9.29 -28.60 6.22
CA MET A 396 9.18 -28.62 4.76
C MET A 396 9.94 -27.45 4.12
N LEU A 397 9.78 -26.22 4.64
CA LEU A 397 10.46 -25.04 4.11
C LEU A 397 12.00 -25.12 4.25
N LYS A 398 12.51 -25.71 5.34
CA LYS A 398 13.95 -25.98 5.52
C LYS A 398 14.44 -27.05 4.56
N PHE A 399 13.69 -28.13 4.40
CA PHE A 399 14.00 -29.23 3.48
C PHE A 399 14.14 -28.74 2.04
N PHE A 400 13.18 -27.95 1.55
CA PHE A 400 13.24 -27.32 0.21
C PHE A 400 14.44 -26.39 0.00
N GLN A 401 14.99 -25.79 1.07
CA GLN A 401 16.10 -24.83 0.98
C GLN A 401 17.49 -25.46 1.13
N LYS A 402 17.61 -26.66 1.69
CA LYS A 402 18.91 -27.26 2.05
C LYS A 402 19.07 -28.72 1.63
N GLU A 403 18.11 -29.56 1.97
CA GLU A 403 18.24 -31.01 1.81
C GLU A 403 17.86 -31.46 0.41
N LEU A 404 16.78 -30.89 -0.16
CA LEU A 404 16.32 -31.24 -1.49
C LEU A 404 17.34 -30.89 -2.60
N PRO A 405 18.00 -29.71 -2.60
CA PRO A 405 19.11 -29.43 -3.52
C PRO A 405 20.25 -30.44 -3.42
N GLY A 406 20.69 -30.78 -2.20
CA GLY A 406 21.79 -31.74 -2.01
C GLY A 406 21.47 -33.15 -2.54
N ARG A 407 20.20 -33.58 -2.46
CA ARG A 407 19.74 -34.85 -3.08
C ARG A 407 19.69 -34.77 -4.59
N ALA A 408 19.20 -33.65 -5.14
CA ALA A 408 19.15 -33.39 -6.57
C ALA A 408 20.55 -33.34 -7.22
N GLU A 409 21.54 -32.87 -6.47
CA GLU A 409 22.94 -32.78 -6.88
C GLU A 409 23.70 -34.11 -6.73
N ALA A 410 23.22 -35.03 -5.88
CA ALA A 410 23.81 -36.35 -5.71
C ALA A 410 23.57 -37.29 -6.91
N ASP A 411 22.43 -37.14 -7.60
CA ASP A 411 22.13 -37.84 -8.86
C ASP A 411 21.48 -36.90 -9.91
N PRO A 412 22.29 -36.05 -10.59
CA PRO A 412 21.79 -35.11 -11.59
C PRO A 412 21.16 -35.78 -12.80
N ASP A 413 21.72 -36.90 -13.26
CA ASP A 413 21.21 -37.63 -14.43
C ASP A 413 19.91 -38.39 -14.08
N GLY A 414 19.82 -38.98 -12.89
CA GLY A 414 18.58 -39.57 -12.38
C GLY A 414 17.44 -38.56 -12.25
N LEU A 415 17.72 -37.36 -11.72
CA LEU A 415 16.73 -36.27 -11.66
C LEU A 415 16.23 -35.86 -13.06
N MET A 416 17.14 -35.69 -14.02
CA MET A 416 16.77 -35.29 -15.39
C MET A 416 15.99 -36.40 -16.11
N ASN A 417 16.36 -37.67 -15.92
CA ASN A 417 15.62 -38.81 -16.45
C ASN A 417 14.20 -38.89 -15.86
N LEU A 418 14.06 -38.76 -14.54
CA LEU A 418 12.77 -38.69 -13.86
C LEU A 418 11.91 -37.51 -14.37
N ALA A 419 12.53 -36.35 -14.64
CA ALA A 419 11.85 -35.22 -15.27
C ALA A 419 11.42 -35.52 -16.72
N TYR A 420 12.17 -36.30 -17.50
CA TYR A 420 11.74 -36.72 -18.85
C TYR A 420 10.59 -37.73 -18.82
N GLU A 421 10.49 -38.56 -17.78
CA GLU A 421 9.38 -39.50 -17.57
C GLU A 421 8.07 -38.82 -17.14
N MET A 422 8.14 -37.64 -16.50
CA MET A 422 6.98 -36.84 -16.09
C MET A 422 6.12 -36.41 -17.30
N ARG A 423 4.93 -37.01 -17.44
CA ARG A 423 3.97 -36.74 -18.52
C ARG A 423 3.00 -35.62 -18.16
N ILE A 424 3.17 -34.45 -18.79
CA ILE A 424 2.26 -33.31 -18.64
C ILE A 424 1.27 -33.26 -19.81
N ASN A 425 -0.03 -33.21 -19.52
CA ASN A 425 -1.07 -33.11 -20.56
C ASN A 425 -1.34 -31.64 -20.92
N GLN A 426 -0.88 -31.20 -22.10
CA GLN A 426 -1.08 -29.83 -22.61
C GLN A 426 -2.54 -29.37 -22.65
N LYS A 427 -3.51 -30.26 -22.93
CA LYS A 427 -4.94 -29.91 -22.90
C LYS A 427 -5.40 -29.58 -21.48
N ARG A 428 -4.85 -30.29 -20.48
CA ARG A 428 -5.14 -30.03 -19.06
C ARG A 428 -4.49 -28.72 -18.59
N MET A 429 -3.24 -28.45 -18.96
CA MET A 429 -2.57 -27.18 -18.66
C MET A 429 -3.36 -25.96 -19.17
N LYS A 430 -3.82 -26.01 -20.43
CA LYS A 430 -4.67 -24.96 -21.03
C LYS A 430 -6.06 -24.88 -20.41
N LYS A 431 -6.57 -25.95 -19.79
CA LYS A 431 -7.81 -25.89 -19.01
C LYS A 431 -7.58 -25.19 -17.68
N LEU A 432 -6.55 -25.59 -16.93
CA LEU A 432 -6.18 -24.99 -15.64
C LEU A 432 -5.85 -23.49 -15.76
N GLU A 433 -5.23 -23.07 -16.86
CA GLU A 433 -4.99 -21.65 -17.19
C GLU A 433 -6.30 -20.84 -17.31
N LYS A 434 -7.31 -21.40 -17.98
CA LYS A 434 -8.65 -20.80 -18.10
C LYS A 434 -9.41 -20.82 -16.77
N ASP A 435 -9.39 -21.95 -16.07
CA ASP A 435 -10.06 -22.14 -14.79
C ASP A 435 -9.51 -21.12 -13.75
N TYR A 436 -8.20 -20.91 -13.71
CA TYR A 436 -7.55 -19.88 -12.89
C TYR A 436 -7.91 -18.45 -13.31
N THR A 437 -7.96 -18.18 -14.62
CA THR A 437 -8.34 -16.85 -15.14
C THR A 437 -9.77 -16.50 -14.72
N VAL A 438 -10.71 -17.44 -14.85
CA VAL A 438 -12.10 -17.29 -14.38
C VAL A 438 -12.16 -17.10 -12.86
N LEU A 439 -11.40 -17.87 -12.09
CA LEU A 439 -11.31 -17.72 -10.64
C LEU A 439 -10.83 -16.32 -10.24
N LYS A 440 -9.77 -15.79 -10.89
CA LYS A 440 -9.22 -14.46 -10.61
C LYS A 440 -10.13 -13.33 -11.06
N MET A 441 -10.84 -13.48 -12.18
CA MET A 441 -11.87 -12.51 -12.58
C MET A 441 -12.98 -12.44 -11.52
N LYS A 442 -13.47 -13.60 -11.06
CA LYS A 442 -14.51 -13.67 -10.02
C LYS A 442 -14.04 -13.07 -8.68
N GLU A 443 -12.83 -13.38 -8.22
CA GLU A 443 -12.26 -12.77 -7.00
C GLU A 443 -12.15 -11.24 -7.12
N GLN A 444 -11.80 -10.73 -8.31
CA GLN A 444 -11.71 -9.30 -8.57
C GLN A 444 -13.11 -8.64 -8.60
N GLU A 445 -14.12 -9.28 -9.19
CA GLU A 445 -15.51 -8.84 -9.15
C GLU A 445 -16.05 -8.80 -7.71
N GLU A 446 -15.85 -9.87 -6.93
CA GLU A 446 -16.19 -9.94 -5.51
C GLU A 446 -15.48 -8.85 -4.69
N MET A 447 -14.21 -8.54 -4.99
CA MET A 447 -13.47 -7.45 -4.37
C MET A 447 -13.99 -6.05 -4.74
N VAL A 448 -14.45 -5.85 -5.99
CA VAL A 448 -15.07 -4.59 -6.42
C VAL A 448 -16.43 -4.41 -5.76
N GLU A 449 -17.26 -5.45 -5.71
CA GLU A 449 -18.55 -5.43 -5.02
C GLU A 449 -18.37 -5.19 -3.51
N LEU A 450 -17.42 -5.88 -2.86
CA LEU A 450 -17.09 -5.66 -1.46
C LEU A 450 -16.63 -4.22 -1.17
N ARG A 451 -15.90 -3.58 -2.10
CA ARG A 451 -15.55 -2.14 -1.99
C ARG A 451 -16.77 -1.25 -2.14
N ARG A 452 -17.70 -1.54 -3.07
CA ARG A 452 -18.97 -0.81 -3.22
C ARG A 452 -19.79 -0.91 -1.94
N LEU A 453 -20.03 -2.13 -1.45
CA LEU A 453 -20.79 -2.39 -0.22
C LEU A 453 -20.14 -1.75 1.01
N ARG A 454 -18.80 -1.70 1.10
CA ARG A 454 -18.09 -0.99 2.18
C ARG A 454 -18.18 0.54 2.06
N ALA A 455 -18.32 1.11 0.87
CA ALA A 455 -18.58 2.54 0.71
C ALA A 455 -20.02 2.87 1.10
N GLU A 456 -20.99 2.09 0.60
CA GLU A 456 -22.41 2.21 0.91
C GLU A 456 -22.68 2.06 2.42
N ASN A 457 -22.11 1.04 3.08
CA ASN A 457 -22.24 0.87 4.53
C ASN A 457 -21.64 2.03 5.34
N ARG A 458 -20.61 2.72 4.84
CA ARG A 458 -20.06 3.91 5.51
C ARG A 458 -21.02 5.10 5.41
N LEU A 459 -21.60 5.33 4.23
CA LEU A 459 -22.61 6.38 4.03
C LEU A 459 -23.88 6.11 4.84
N LEU A 460 -24.33 4.85 4.91
CA LEU A 460 -25.48 4.46 5.73
C LEU A 460 -25.21 4.69 7.22
N ARG A 461 -24.02 4.32 7.74
CA ARG A 461 -23.65 4.60 9.14
C ARG A 461 -23.61 6.10 9.45
N GLN A 462 -22.97 6.90 8.60
CA GLN A 462 -22.98 8.37 8.76
C GLN A 462 -24.40 8.94 8.78
N ARG A 463 -25.31 8.41 7.95
CA ARG A 463 -26.71 8.83 7.96
C ARG A 463 -27.44 8.39 9.24
N THR A 464 -27.16 7.19 9.75
CA THR A 464 -27.71 6.73 11.04
C THR A 464 -27.19 7.58 12.20
N GLU A 465 -25.88 7.83 12.26
CA GLU A 465 -25.24 8.68 13.29
C GLU A 465 -25.83 10.10 13.30
N LEU A 466 -26.08 10.70 12.12
CA LEU A 466 -26.75 12.00 12.01
C LEU A 466 -28.19 11.98 12.51
N LEU A 467 -28.98 10.97 12.12
CA LEU A 467 -30.37 10.82 12.57
C LEU A 467 -30.46 10.53 14.08
N GLU A 468 -29.51 9.76 14.62
CA GLU A 468 -29.38 9.51 16.06
C GLU A 468 -29.07 10.82 16.80
N ALA A 469 -28.14 11.64 16.30
CA ALA A 469 -27.84 12.95 16.87
C ALA A 469 -29.04 13.92 16.83
N GLU A 470 -29.74 14.02 15.69
CA GLU A 470 -30.97 14.80 15.55
C GLU A 470 -32.06 14.32 16.54
N SER A 471 -32.22 13.00 16.70
CA SER A 471 -33.21 12.43 17.62
C SER A 471 -32.87 12.69 19.10
N ALA A 472 -31.59 12.65 19.47
CA ALA A 472 -31.12 12.94 20.82
C ALA A 472 -31.31 14.43 21.15
N GLU A 473 -31.02 15.33 20.20
CA GLU A 473 -31.22 16.77 20.38
C GLU A 473 -32.70 17.14 20.53
N LEU A 474 -33.59 16.48 19.78
CA LEU A 474 -35.04 16.63 19.92
C LEU A 474 -35.55 16.11 21.28
N ALA A 475 -35.04 14.97 21.75
CA ALA A 475 -35.39 14.43 23.06
C ALA A 475 -34.93 15.36 24.20
N ASP A 476 -33.72 15.88 24.11
CA ASP A 476 -33.13 16.83 25.06
C ASP A 476 -33.88 18.18 25.08
N ARG A 477 -34.29 18.68 23.90
CA ARG A 477 -35.23 19.83 23.80
C ARG A 477 -36.58 19.55 24.47
N LEU A 478 -37.14 18.34 24.32
CA LEU A 478 -38.40 17.96 24.97
C LEU A 478 -38.25 17.89 26.50
N VAL A 479 -37.17 17.28 27.00
CA VAL A 479 -36.88 17.17 28.44
C VAL A 479 -36.70 18.55 29.06
N ARG A 480 -35.90 19.45 28.46
CA ARG A 480 -35.81 20.86 28.90
C ARG A 480 -37.19 21.53 28.98
N GLY A 481 -38.01 21.34 27.94
CA GLY A 481 -39.37 21.88 27.89
C GLY A 481 -40.38 21.25 28.85
N GLN A 482 -40.05 20.12 29.48
CA GLN A 482 -40.81 19.52 30.59
C GLN A 482 -40.28 19.99 31.95
N VAL A 483 -38.96 20.05 32.14
CA VAL A 483 -38.33 20.55 33.37
C VAL A 483 -38.73 22.00 33.61
N SER A 484 -38.62 22.88 32.61
CA SER A 484 -39.04 24.28 32.72
C SER A 484 -40.52 24.44 33.08
N ARG A 485 -41.41 23.55 32.61
CA ARG A 485 -42.83 23.56 33.01
C ARG A 485 -43.02 23.09 34.45
N ALA A 486 -42.28 22.09 34.91
CA ALA A 486 -42.32 21.64 36.30
C ALA A 486 -41.79 22.73 37.26
N GLU A 487 -40.74 23.45 36.87
CA GLU A 487 -40.20 24.61 37.61
C GLU A 487 -41.21 25.77 37.66
N GLU A 488 -41.91 26.08 36.55
CA GLU A 488 -43.00 27.05 36.51
C GLU A 488 -44.19 26.63 37.40
N GLU A 489 -44.55 25.35 37.43
CA GLU A 489 -45.61 24.82 38.30
C GLU A 489 -45.22 24.85 39.79
N GLU A 490 -43.98 24.48 40.15
CA GLU A 490 -43.48 24.55 41.52
C GLU A 490 -43.40 26.00 42.03
N THR A 491 -42.83 26.91 41.24
CA THR A 491 -42.77 28.34 41.60
C THR A 491 -44.16 28.95 41.72
N THR A 492 -45.09 28.62 40.83
CA THR A 492 -46.50 29.04 40.93
C THR A 492 -47.15 28.52 42.22
N PHE A 493 -46.89 27.27 42.61
CA PHE A 493 -47.40 26.70 43.86
C PHE A 493 -46.82 27.38 45.10
N VAL A 494 -45.50 27.68 45.11
CA VAL A 494 -44.86 28.43 46.20
C VAL A 494 -45.47 29.83 46.34
N VAL A 495 -45.61 30.56 45.24
CA VAL A 495 -46.25 31.89 45.21
C VAL A 495 -47.70 31.83 45.70
N GLN A 496 -48.47 30.83 45.29
CA GLN A 496 -49.85 30.63 45.79
C GLN A 496 -49.88 30.37 47.30
N ARG A 497 -48.95 29.55 47.83
CA ARG A 497 -48.84 29.25 49.26
C ARG A 497 -48.46 30.49 50.07
N GLU A 498 -47.48 31.26 49.60
CA GLU A 498 -47.06 32.51 50.23
C GLU A 498 -48.17 33.57 50.17
N LEU A 499 -48.88 33.69 49.05
CA LEU A 499 -50.02 34.60 48.91
C LEU A 499 -51.21 34.18 49.80
N ALA A 500 -51.42 32.88 50.03
CA ALA A 500 -52.40 32.39 51.00
C ALA A 500 -51.98 32.69 52.45
N ALA A 501 -50.71 32.51 52.80
CA ALA A 501 -50.17 32.89 54.10
C ALA A 501 -50.25 34.41 54.33
N LEU A 502 -49.91 35.22 53.32
CA LEU A 502 -50.00 36.68 53.37
C LEU A 502 -51.44 37.16 53.47
N LYS A 503 -52.39 36.48 52.81
CA LYS A 503 -53.84 36.71 53.01
C LYS A 503 -54.28 36.38 54.44
N HIS A 504 -53.80 35.28 55.02
CA HIS A 504 -54.11 34.95 56.42
C HIS A 504 -53.51 35.98 57.38
N THR A 505 -52.26 36.40 57.20
CA THR A 505 -51.66 37.44 58.05
C THR A 505 -52.31 38.80 57.82
N HIS A 506 -52.77 39.11 56.61
CA HIS A 506 -53.58 40.31 56.37
C HIS A 506 -54.95 40.21 57.04
N LEU A 507 -55.64 39.07 57.00
CA LEU A 507 -56.91 38.89 57.72
C LEU A 507 -56.70 39.00 59.24
N GLU A 508 -55.62 38.42 59.76
CA GLU A 508 -55.23 38.51 61.17
C GLU A 508 -54.90 39.95 61.59
N THR A 509 -54.07 40.67 60.82
CA THR A 509 -53.77 42.08 61.11
C THR A 509 -54.95 42.99 60.87
N ASN A 510 -55.85 42.66 59.94
CA ASN A 510 -57.10 43.40 59.74
C ASN A 510 -58.10 43.11 60.85
N HIS A 511 -58.11 41.91 61.43
CA HIS A 511 -58.89 41.59 62.63
C HIS A 511 -58.32 42.29 63.87
N GLN A 512 -56.99 42.34 64.02
CA GLN A 512 -56.32 43.13 65.06
C GLN A 512 -56.52 44.64 64.85
N LEU A 513 -56.53 45.11 63.60
CA LEU A 513 -56.90 46.48 63.24
C LEU A 513 -58.39 46.71 63.50
N GLU A 514 -59.26 45.72 63.32
CA GLU A 514 -60.69 45.81 63.61
C GLU A 514 -60.97 45.82 65.11
N ILE A 515 -60.20 45.07 65.92
CA ILE A 515 -60.19 45.15 67.39
C ILE A 515 -59.62 46.49 67.83
N ALA A 516 -58.49 46.94 67.29
CA ALA A 516 -57.93 48.26 67.56
C ALA A 516 -58.84 49.39 67.04
N HIS A 517 -59.65 49.14 66.01
CA HIS A 517 -60.73 50.01 65.56
C HIS A 517 -61.98 49.87 66.42
N GLU A 518 -62.21 48.77 67.14
CA GLU A 518 -63.28 48.62 68.11
C GLU A 518 -62.88 49.30 69.44
N GLU A 519 -61.60 49.26 69.81
CA GLU A 519 -60.99 50.05 70.87
C GLU A 519 -60.98 51.54 70.49
N LEU A 520 -60.48 51.89 69.30
CA LEU A 520 -60.57 53.25 68.77
C LEU A 520 -62.00 53.67 68.51
N ARG A 521 -62.97 52.78 68.23
CA ARG A 521 -64.42 53.07 68.21
C ARG A 521 -65.01 53.10 69.60
N SER A 522 -64.43 52.50 70.64
CA SER A 522 -64.88 52.72 72.01
C SER A 522 -64.43 54.12 72.47
N LEU A 523 -63.23 54.53 72.05
CA LEU A 523 -62.68 55.87 72.19
C LEU A 523 -63.36 56.88 71.23
N SER A 524 -63.80 56.44 70.05
CA SER A 524 -64.58 57.26 69.12
C SER A 524 -66.04 57.30 69.55
N ILE A 525 -66.67 56.28 70.11
CA ILE A 525 -68.01 56.41 70.71
C ILE A 525 -67.97 57.40 71.89
N LEU A 526 -66.80 57.60 72.51
CA LEU A 526 -66.51 58.70 73.45
C LEU A 526 -66.14 60.06 72.80
N LEU A 527 -65.76 60.10 71.52
CA LEU A 527 -65.37 61.31 70.73
C LEU A 527 -66.42 61.72 69.67
N GLU A 528 -67.35 60.82 69.39
CA GLU A 528 -68.10 60.58 68.15
C GLU A 528 -69.49 59.99 68.47
N GLU A 529 -70.06 60.38 69.62
CA GLU A 529 -71.44 60.94 69.70
C GLU A 529 -71.67 62.15 68.74
N ASN A 530 -70.79 62.31 67.75
CA ASN A 530 -70.31 63.56 67.17
C ASN A 530 -69.57 63.28 65.84
N LEU A 531 -70.00 62.27 65.05
CA LEU A 531 -70.18 62.36 63.59
C LEU A 531 -70.49 61.00 62.96
N THR A 532 -71.63 60.94 62.29
CA THR A 532 -72.16 59.76 61.62
C THR A 532 -71.56 59.52 60.23
N SER A 533 -71.69 58.26 59.76
CA SER A 533 -72.19 57.91 58.42
C SER A 533 -71.22 57.75 57.22
N LYS A 534 -71.03 56.45 56.87
CA LYS A 534 -71.25 55.82 55.54
C LYS A 534 -70.19 55.80 54.41
N GLN A 535 -70.21 54.63 53.78
CA GLN A 535 -70.18 54.31 52.34
C GLN A 535 -68.87 53.84 51.69
N SER A 536 -69.05 52.76 50.93
CA SER A 536 -68.10 51.99 50.14
C SER A 536 -67.76 52.61 48.78
N SER A 537 -66.83 51.94 48.07
CA SER A 537 -66.71 51.86 46.60
C SER A 537 -65.65 52.76 45.93
N LEU A 538 -64.37 52.32 45.96
CA LEU A 538 -63.33 52.85 45.06
C LEU A 538 -62.34 51.80 44.51
N ASP A 539 -62.53 50.50 44.78
CA ASP A 539 -61.47 49.48 44.56
C ASP A 539 -61.40 48.88 43.14
N GLU A 540 -62.51 48.81 42.38
CA GLU A 540 -62.56 48.08 41.09
C GLU A 540 -61.72 48.71 39.97
N MET A 541 -61.37 49.99 40.06
CA MET A 541 -60.56 50.68 39.04
C MET A 541 -59.05 50.53 39.26
N SER A 542 -58.59 50.32 40.50
CA SER A 542 -57.13 50.19 40.77
C SER A 542 -56.56 48.83 40.32
N LEU A 543 -57.38 47.77 40.43
CA LEU A 543 -56.99 46.40 40.09
C LEU A 543 -56.72 46.23 38.58
N LYS A 544 -57.51 46.88 37.72
CA LYS A 544 -57.31 46.82 36.25
C LYS A 544 -56.09 47.62 35.80
N GLN A 545 -55.73 48.69 36.49
CA GLN A 545 -54.51 49.47 36.22
C GLN A 545 -53.25 48.66 36.58
N LYS A 546 -53.24 47.96 37.72
CA LYS A 546 -52.12 47.09 38.13
C LYS A 546 -51.92 45.91 37.18
N ALA A 547 -52.99 45.21 36.82
CA ALA A 547 -52.94 44.07 35.89
C ALA A 547 -52.51 44.43 34.44
N LEU A 548 -52.43 45.72 34.09
CA LEU A 548 -51.82 46.21 32.85
C LEU A 548 -50.31 46.49 33.04
N SER A 549 -49.91 47.14 34.14
CA SER A 549 -48.49 47.37 34.50
C SER A 549 -47.71 46.04 34.53
N GLU A 550 -48.25 45.04 35.23
CA GLU A 550 -47.63 43.71 35.38
C GLU A 550 -47.41 43.02 34.02
N LYS A 551 -48.25 43.29 33.01
CA LYS A 551 -48.10 42.75 31.66
C LYS A 551 -47.08 43.51 30.82
N GLU A 552 -47.01 44.82 30.96
CA GLU A 552 -45.99 45.64 30.30
C GLU A 552 -44.59 45.32 30.84
N GLU A 553 -44.45 45.11 32.15
CA GLU A 553 -43.22 44.65 32.81
C GLU A 553 -42.79 43.25 32.32
N MET A 554 -43.73 42.29 32.25
CA MET A 554 -43.47 40.94 31.74
C MET A 554 -42.99 40.97 30.27
N LEU A 555 -43.61 41.80 29.42
CA LEU A 555 -43.19 41.96 28.03
C LEU A 555 -41.78 42.57 27.91
N GLN A 556 -41.42 43.52 28.78
CA GLN A 556 -40.07 44.08 28.83
C GLN A 556 -39.03 43.02 29.27
N CYS A 557 -39.32 42.19 30.26
CA CYS A 557 -38.44 41.09 30.66
C CYS A 557 -38.20 40.09 29.53
N LEU A 558 -39.27 39.64 28.85
CA LEU A 558 -39.18 38.72 27.71
C LEU A 558 -38.39 39.34 26.54
N GLN A 559 -38.55 40.64 26.29
CA GLN A 559 -37.78 41.34 25.26
C GLN A 559 -36.29 41.48 25.63
N GLN A 560 -35.95 41.66 26.90
CA GLN A 560 -34.55 41.68 27.38
C GLN A 560 -33.90 40.29 27.26
N GLU A 561 -34.58 39.21 27.65
CA GLU A 561 -34.06 37.85 27.50
C GLU A 561 -33.84 37.48 26.02
N LEU A 562 -34.78 37.83 25.13
CA LEU A 562 -34.60 37.61 23.69
C LEU A 562 -33.37 38.35 23.12
N VAL A 563 -33.06 39.54 23.63
CA VAL A 563 -31.85 40.29 23.26
C VAL A 563 -30.59 39.61 23.81
N LYS A 564 -30.60 39.12 25.07
CA LYS A 564 -29.47 38.37 25.65
C LYS A 564 -29.17 37.10 24.87
N VAL A 565 -30.18 36.30 24.53
CA VAL A 565 -30.00 35.05 23.75
C VAL A 565 -29.36 35.35 22.39
N ARG A 566 -29.87 36.34 21.66
CA ARG A 566 -29.30 36.74 20.36
C ARG A 566 -27.88 37.29 20.45
N LEU A 567 -27.55 37.97 21.54
CA LEU A 567 -26.20 38.48 21.79
C LEU A 567 -25.24 37.32 22.09
N HIS A 568 -25.67 36.33 22.88
CA HIS A 568 -24.91 35.12 23.16
C HIS A 568 -24.73 34.22 21.91
N GLU A 569 -25.75 34.10 21.04
CA GLU A 569 -25.62 33.46 19.73
C GLU A 569 -24.55 34.16 18.87
N ALA A 570 -24.55 35.50 18.82
CA ALA A 570 -23.57 36.28 18.08
C ALA A 570 -22.13 36.17 18.64
N GLU A 571 -21.98 36.04 19.97
CA GLU A 571 -20.70 35.75 20.63
C GLU A 571 -20.19 34.35 20.26
N ASN A 572 -21.06 33.32 20.32
CA ASN A 572 -20.71 31.97 19.92
C ASN A 572 -20.29 31.92 18.43
N ASP A 573 -21.02 32.58 17.54
CA ASP A 573 -20.66 32.72 16.12
C ASP A 573 -19.36 33.52 15.89
N ALA A 574 -18.95 34.39 16.82
CA ALA A 574 -17.62 35.01 16.80
C ALA A 574 -16.53 34.00 17.16
N THR A 575 -16.67 33.28 18.28
CA THR A 575 -15.68 32.26 18.70
C THR A 575 -15.50 31.16 17.65
N ILE A 576 -16.57 30.72 16.98
CA ILE A 576 -16.51 29.73 15.91
C ILE A 576 -15.71 30.24 14.71
N ARG A 577 -15.80 31.54 14.37
CA ARG A 577 -15.01 32.15 13.30
C ARG A 577 -13.53 32.26 13.68
N ASP A 578 -13.23 32.66 14.92
CA ASP A 578 -11.85 32.77 15.41
C ASP A 578 -11.15 31.41 15.49
N LEU A 579 -11.86 30.37 15.95
CA LEU A 579 -11.36 28.99 15.95
C LEU A 579 -11.11 28.47 14.52
N ARG A 580 -11.98 28.79 13.56
CA ARG A 580 -11.76 28.43 12.14
C ARG A 580 -10.56 29.15 11.55
N ALA A 581 -10.36 30.43 11.85
CA ALA A 581 -9.18 31.18 11.43
C ALA A 581 -7.89 30.58 12.02
N ARG A 582 -7.91 30.21 13.32
CA ARG A 582 -6.75 29.56 13.98
C ARG A 582 -6.43 28.19 13.41
N ILE A 583 -7.44 27.42 12.98
CA ILE A 583 -7.23 26.14 12.27
C ILE A 583 -6.54 26.39 10.92
N GLN A 584 -6.99 27.39 10.14
CA GLN A 584 -6.34 27.73 8.87
C GLN A 584 -4.89 28.16 9.05
N GLU A 585 -4.59 29.00 10.04
CA GLU A 585 -3.23 29.41 10.39
C GLU A 585 -2.33 28.19 10.70
N LEU A 586 -2.81 27.25 11.53
CA LEU A 586 -2.09 26.02 11.86
C LEU A 586 -1.93 25.06 10.67
N GLU A 587 -2.87 25.06 9.71
CA GLU A 587 -2.76 24.30 8.46
C GLU A 587 -1.73 24.93 7.50
N GLU A 588 -1.64 26.26 7.46
CA GLU A 588 -0.63 27.00 6.70
C GLU A 588 0.77 26.81 7.32
N ASP A 589 0.92 26.91 8.65
CA ASP A 589 2.18 26.59 9.36
C ASP A 589 2.63 25.14 9.10
N LYS A 590 1.68 24.18 9.13
CA LYS A 590 1.98 22.78 8.83
C LYS A 590 2.35 22.55 7.36
N LYS A 591 1.88 23.42 6.45
CA LYS A 591 2.25 23.41 5.04
C LYS A 591 3.64 24.01 4.83
N THR A 592 3.96 25.16 5.45
CA THR A 592 5.30 25.76 5.37
C THR A 592 6.36 24.85 6.00
N LEU A 593 6.06 24.16 7.11
CA LEU A 593 6.92 23.13 7.70
C LEU A 593 7.13 21.88 6.81
N ARG A 594 6.24 21.61 5.84
CA ARG A 594 6.39 20.55 4.83
C ARG A 594 7.10 21.01 3.55
N GLU A 595 6.98 22.29 3.23
CA GLU A 595 7.65 22.93 2.10
C GLU A 595 9.10 23.34 2.44
N SER A 596 9.38 23.54 3.73
CA SER A 596 10.72 23.51 4.32
C SER A 596 11.38 22.17 4.00
N ARG A 597 12.39 22.18 3.13
CA ARG A 597 13.25 21.02 2.92
C ARG A 597 13.98 20.73 4.24
N PRO A 598 14.13 19.45 4.65
CA PRO A 598 14.97 19.13 5.79
C PRO A 598 16.38 19.63 5.51
N ASP A 599 16.82 20.60 6.29
CA ASP A 599 18.07 21.30 6.04
C ASP A 599 19.21 20.32 6.30
N ASN A 600 19.92 19.91 5.25
CA ASN A 600 20.90 18.83 5.29
C ASN A 600 22.24 19.29 5.89
N SER A 601 22.16 20.25 6.83
CA SER A 601 23.26 21.02 7.40
C SER A 601 24.29 20.13 8.10
N VAL A 602 23.87 19.09 8.81
CA VAL A 602 24.79 18.13 9.44
C VAL A 602 25.59 17.35 8.39
N ALA A 603 24.94 16.90 7.31
CA ALA A 603 25.63 16.18 6.23
C ALA A 603 26.59 17.10 5.47
N HIS A 604 26.15 18.33 5.15
CA HIS A 604 27.00 19.35 4.52
C HIS A 604 28.21 19.71 5.40
N LEU A 605 28.03 19.91 6.71
CA LEU A 605 29.12 20.17 7.64
C LEU A 605 30.08 18.97 7.76
N GLN A 606 29.58 17.74 7.66
CA GLN A 606 30.42 16.53 7.62
C GLN A 606 31.21 16.43 6.32
N GLU A 607 30.59 16.70 5.16
CA GLU A 607 31.24 16.73 3.85
C GLU A 607 32.32 17.83 3.79
N GLU A 608 32.01 19.03 4.27
CA GLU A 608 32.96 20.15 4.36
C GLU A 608 34.13 19.82 5.31
N LEU A 609 33.85 19.22 6.48
CA LEU A 609 34.88 18.78 7.43
C LEU A 609 35.82 17.73 6.80
N ILE A 610 35.29 16.77 6.05
CA ILE A 610 36.10 15.77 5.33
C ILE A 610 36.98 16.47 4.27
N ALA A 611 36.41 17.38 3.49
CA ALA A 611 37.15 18.12 2.46
C ALA A 611 38.24 19.06 3.03
N VAL A 612 38.03 19.65 4.22
CA VAL A 612 39.07 20.44 4.90
C VAL A 612 40.15 19.54 5.51
N LYS A 613 39.79 18.39 6.10
CA LYS A 613 40.76 17.41 6.61
C LYS A 613 41.67 16.82 5.53
N LEU A 614 41.13 16.56 4.33
CA LEU A 614 41.92 16.12 3.19
C LEU A 614 42.93 17.20 2.75
N ARG A 615 42.49 18.45 2.61
CA ARG A 615 43.39 19.59 2.32
C ARG A 615 44.45 19.79 3.41
N GLU A 616 44.11 19.63 4.69
CA GLU A 616 45.11 19.68 5.77
C GLU A 616 46.16 18.57 5.60
N ALA A 617 45.76 17.35 5.25
CA ALA A 617 46.68 16.23 5.04
C ALA A 617 47.61 16.46 3.84
N GLU A 618 47.09 16.97 2.73
CA GLU A 618 47.84 17.34 1.52
C GLU A 618 48.86 18.47 1.81
N ALA A 619 48.44 19.53 2.49
CA ALA A 619 49.32 20.62 2.90
C ALA A 619 50.41 20.16 3.90
N ASN A 620 50.09 19.25 4.83
CA ASN A 620 51.08 18.63 5.73
C ASN A 620 52.09 17.74 4.99
N LEU A 621 51.73 17.13 3.85
CA LEU A 621 52.67 16.38 3.00
C LEU A 621 53.59 17.33 2.23
N SER A 622 53.01 18.33 1.54
CA SER A 622 53.76 19.40 0.86
C SER A 622 54.79 20.08 1.79
N LEU A 623 54.40 20.38 3.03
CA LEU A 623 55.29 20.95 4.05
C LEU A 623 56.45 20.01 4.44
N LYS A 624 56.24 18.68 4.45
CA LYS A 624 57.32 17.71 4.70
C LYS A 624 58.30 17.64 3.53
N ASP A 625 57.80 17.67 2.30
CA ASP A 625 58.64 17.64 1.10
C ASP A 625 59.47 18.92 0.97
N LEU A 626 58.85 20.08 1.24
CA LEU A 626 59.55 21.38 1.34
C LEU A 626 60.63 21.38 2.42
N ARG A 627 60.35 20.82 3.61
CA ARG A 627 61.34 20.65 4.68
C ARG A 627 62.51 19.77 4.27
N GLN A 628 62.23 18.62 3.66
CA GLN A 628 63.28 17.77 3.12
C GLN A 628 64.12 18.55 2.11
N ARG A 629 63.48 19.28 1.19
CA ARG A 629 64.19 20.08 0.19
C ARG A 629 65.05 21.19 0.80
N VAL A 630 64.58 21.87 1.83
CA VAL A 630 65.36 22.86 2.60
C VAL A 630 66.56 22.18 3.29
N THR A 631 66.42 20.96 3.83
CA THR A 631 67.58 20.23 4.40
C THR A 631 68.58 19.77 3.34
N GLU A 632 68.12 19.31 2.18
CA GLU A 632 68.96 18.95 1.04
C GLU A 632 69.79 20.15 0.56
N LEU A 633 69.13 21.28 0.28
CA LEU A 633 69.75 22.52 -0.15
C LEU A 633 70.68 23.09 0.92
N SER A 634 70.30 23.05 2.20
CA SER A 634 71.19 23.45 3.31
C SER A 634 72.45 22.58 3.37
N SER A 635 72.33 21.26 3.14
CA SER A 635 73.49 20.35 3.10
C SER A 635 74.38 20.59 1.87
N ALA A 636 73.79 20.93 0.73
CA ALA A 636 74.50 21.26 -0.50
C ALA A 636 75.27 22.57 -0.36
N TRP A 637 74.62 23.59 0.22
CA TRP A 637 75.22 24.86 0.60
C TRP A 637 76.41 24.64 1.55
N GLN A 638 76.23 23.87 2.62
CA GLN A 638 77.31 23.57 3.57
C GLN A 638 78.49 22.82 2.93
N ARG A 639 78.22 21.81 2.09
CA ARG A 639 79.27 21.10 1.34
C ARG A 639 80.04 22.03 0.40
N HIS A 640 79.33 22.84 -0.37
CA HIS A 640 79.95 23.83 -1.27
C HIS A 640 80.80 24.85 -0.49
N LEU A 641 80.31 25.34 0.66
CA LEU A 641 81.06 26.25 1.54
C LEU A 641 82.34 25.60 2.09
N GLN A 642 82.30 24.31 2.42
CA GLN A 642 83.43 23.55 2.95
C GLN A 642 84.46 23.18 1.87
N GLU A 643 84.00 22.82 0.67
CA GLU A 643 84.86 22.66 -0.52
C GLU A 643 85.57 23.98 -0.84
N HIS A 644 84.85 25.10 -0.83
CA HIS A 644 85.42 26.43 -1.04
C HIS A 644 86.41 26.85 0.07
N ARG A 645 86.25 26.36 1.29
CA ARG A 645 87.20 26.56 2.41
C ARG A 645 88.46 25.69 2.28
N SER A 646 88.34 24.51 1.66
CA SER A 646 89.46 23.60 1.41
C SER A 646 90.33 24.03 0.21
N ALA A 647 89.77 24.82 -0.71
CA ALA A 647 90.45 25.32 -1.91
C ALA A 647 91.29 26.61 -1.66
N GLN A 648 92.23 26.57 -0.71
CA GLN A 648 93.30 27.58 -0.67
C GLN A 648 94.40 27.28 -1.70
N PRO A 649 94.95 28.29 -2.41
CA PRO A 649 95.85 28.06 -3.53
C PRO A 649 97.30 27.83 -3.10
N ALA A 650 97.89 26.73 -3.57
CA ALA A 650 99.35 26.62 -3.70
C ALA A 650 99.83 27.46 -4.90
N PRO A 651 101.01 28.12 -4.83
CA PRO A 651 101.45 29.05 -5.86
C PRO A 651 102.17 28.35 -7.03
N ALA A 652 101.62 28.46 -8.24
CA ALA A 652 102.37 28.30 -9.49
C ALA A 652 101.68 29.03 -10.65
N ALA A 653 102.47 29.52 -11.61
CA ALA A 653 102.02 30.39 -12.69
C ALA A 653 101.20 29.66 -13.76
N ASP A 654 100.13 30.29 -14.22
CA ASP A 654 99.99 30.76 -15.61
C ASP A 654 98.58 31.31 -15.87
N SER A 655 98.56 32.49 -16.49
CA SER A 655 97.36 33.27 -16.75
C SER A 655 96.67 32.85 -18.04
N THR A 656 95.52 32.16 -17.94
CA THR A 656 94.65 31.87 -19.08
C THR A 656 93.24 32.41 -18.84
N PRO A 657 92.53 32.94 -19.86
CA PRO A 657 91.19 33.54 -19.68
C PRO A 657 90.15 32.58 -19.09
N LYS A 658 90.35 31.26 -19.27
CA LYS A 658 89.47 30.21 -18.72
C LYS A 658 89.41 30.21 -17.19
N LYS A 659 90.43 30.72 -16.48
CA LYS A 659 90.36 30.83 -15.01
C LYS A 659 89.33 31.87 -14.57
N LEU A 660 89.26 33.05 -15.20
CA LEU A 660 88.31 34.10 -14.81
C LEU A 660 86.85 33.61 -14.91
N LEU A 661 86.49 32.99 -16.04
CA LEU A 661 85.18 32.34 -16.22
C LEU A 661 84.89 31.26 -15.16
N PHE A 662 85.90 30.52 -14.70
CA PHE A 662 85.74 29.50 -13.65
C PHE A 662 85.48 30.10 -12.25
N TRP A 663 86.06 31.26 -11.92
CA TRP A 663 85.75 31.97 -10.66
C TRP A 663 84.39 32.68 -10.73
N GLU A 664 84.06 33.27 -11.89
CA GLU A 664 82.79 33.97 -12.14
C GLU A 664 81.59 33.00 -12.11
N ASN A 665 81.71 31.84 -12.77
CA ASN A 665 80.68 30.79 -12.74
C ASN A 665 80.48 30.20 -11.32
N ARG A 666 81.54 30.07 -10.51
CA ARG A 666 81.43 29.68 -9.09
C ARG A 666 80.66 30.70 -8.25
N GLY A 667 80.84 31.99 -8.50
CA GLY A 667 80.08 33.04 -7.83
C GLY A 667 78.59 32.95 -8.13
N HIS A 668 78.23 32.73 -9.41
CA HIS A 668 76.85 32.50 -9.83
C HIS A 668 76.26 31.22 -9.25
N GLU A 669 77.02 30.13 -9.16
CA GLU A 669 76.59 28.88 -8.51
C GLU A 669 76.30 29.09 -7.02
N THR A 670 77.09 29.90 -6.30
CA THR A 670 76.76 30.27 -4.91
C THR A 670 75.50 31.13 -4.81
N GLN A 671 75.37 32.22 -5.58
CA GLN A 671 74.20 33.09 -5.51
C GLN A 671 72.92 32.31 -5.81
N ARG A 672 72.95 31.43 -6.81
CA ARG A 672 71.83 30.55 -7.17
C ARG A 672 71.44 29.59 -6.05
N LEU A 673 72.40 28.93 -5.39
CA LEU A 673 72.11 28.03 -4.26
C LEU A 673 71.56 28.80 -3.04
N GLU A 674 71.99 30.05 -2.83
CA GLU A 674 71.48 30.92 -1.78
C GLU A 674 70.04 31.40 -2.07
N GLU A 675 69.76 31.80 -3.32
CA GLU A 675 68.43 32.17 -3.81
C GLU A 675 67.45 30.98 -3.78
N ASP A 676 67.87 29.80 -4.26
CA ASP A 676 67.07 28.56 -4.21
C ASP A 676 66.78 28.15 -2.75
N LEU A 677 67.73 28.34 -1.83
CA LEU A 677 67.53 28.05 -0.39
C LEU A 677 66.61 29.09 0.28
N MET A 678 66.73 30.37 -0.03
CA MET A 678 65.86 31.41 0.53
C MET A 678 64.42 31.28 0.00
N THR A 679 64.24 31.06 -1.31
CA THR A 679 62.91 30.89 -1.91
C THR A 679 62.21 29.62 -1.42
N THR A 680 62.92 28.51 -1.25
CA THR A 680 62.34 27.28 -0.66
C THR A 680 61.99 27.45 0.82
N ARG A 681 62.75 28.21 1.60
CA ARG A 681 62.39 28.56 2.98
C ARG A 681 61.17 29.48 3.09
N ILE A 682 60.99 30.41 2.15
CA ILE A 682 59.78 31.24 2.09
C ILE A 682 58.56 30.34 1.84
N ARG A 683 58.63 29.44 0.84
CA ARG A 683 57.58 28.46 0.55
C ARG A 683 57.30 27.50 1.72
N GLU A 684 58.34 27.08 2.47
CA GLU A 684 58.15 26.28 3.69
C GLU A 684 57.34 27.07 4.75
N MET A 685 57.62 28.36 4.92
CA MET A 685 56.89 29.22 5.86
C MET A 685 55.43 29.43 5.41
N GLU A 686 55.19 29.66 4.12
CA GLU A 686 53.86 29.81 3.53
C GLU A 686 53.01 28.54 3.73
N ALA A 687 53.56 27.36 3.41
CA ALA A 687 52.91 26.08 3.66
C ALA A 687 52.69 25.81 5.17
N LEU A 688 53.60 26.26 6.04
CA LEU A 688 53.43 26.18 7.48
C LEU A 688 52.30 27.08 8.01
N THR A 689 52.06 28.24 7.40
CA THR A 689 50.90 29.09 7.71
C THR A 689 49.59 28.47 7.21
N GLU A 690 49.56 27.96 5.98
CA GLU A 690 48.38 27.28 5.41
C GLU A 690 47.94 26.08 6.26
N VAL A 691 48.88 25.22 6.68
CA VAL A 691 48.59 24.08 7.58
C VAL A 691 48.00 24.53 8.92
N LYS A 692 48.40 25.69 9.46
CA LYS A 692 47.84 26.22 10.71
C LYS A 692 46.41 26.74 10.52
N GLU A 693 46.14 27.42 9.41
CA GLU A 693 44.80 27.92 9.08
C GLU A 693 43.82 26.76 8.84
N LEU A 694 44.25 25.74 8.08
CA LEU A 694 43.45 24.53 7.86
C LEU A 694 43.14 23.80 9.18
N ARG A 695 44.10 23.69 10.10
CA ARG A 695 43.86 23.11 11.44
C ARG A 695 42.82 23.87 12.26
N LEU A 696 42.88 25.19 12.25
CA LEU A 696 41.87 26.01 12.94
C LEU A 696 40.48 25.78 12.31
N LYS A 697 40.40 25.66 10.97
CA LYS A 697 39.14 25.37 10.29
C LYS A 697 38.61 23.97 10.55
N VAL A 698 39.47 22.95 10.66
CA VAL A 698 39.09 21.60 11.11
C VAL A 698 38.47 21.67 12.51
N MET A 699 39.14 22.31 13.47
CA MET A 699 38.67 22.39 14.86
C MET A 699 37.34 23.15 15.00
N GLU A 700 37.13 24.20 14.19
CA GLU A 700 35.85 24.91 14.10
C GLU A 700 34.73 23.98 13.58
N LEU A 701 34.96 23.31 12.45
CA LEU A 701 33.97 22.43 11.82
C LEU A 701 33.68 21.19 12.67
N GLU A 702 34.66 20.60 13.34
CA GLU A 702 34.45 19.52 14.31
C GLU A 702 33.52 19.95 15.45
N THR A 703 33.70 21.18 15.96
CA THR A 703 32.86 21.73 17.01
C THR A 703 31.43 21.97 16.50
N GLN A 704 31.27 22.51 15.28
CA GLN A 704 29.96 22.74 14.66
C GLN A 704 29.21 21.42 14.39
N VAL A 705 29.89 20.42 13.81
CA VAL A 705 29.33 19.07 13.61
C VAL A 705 28.91 18.45 14.95
N GLN A 706 29.73 18.57 15.99
CA GLN A 706 29.42 18.00 17.31
C GLN A 706 28.21 18.68 17.96
N VAL A 707 28.08 20.00 17.86
CA VAL A 707 26.90 20.73 18.38
C VAL A 707 25.64 20.34 17.61
N ALA A 708 25.68 20.36 16.28
CA ALA A 708 24.53 20.03 15.45
C ALA A 708 24.09 18.56 15.61
N THR A 709 25.04 17.63 15.73
CA THR A 709 24.76 16.21 16.00
C THR A 709 24.10 16.02 17.37
N ASN A 710 24.56 16.73 18.41
CA ASN A 710 23.92 16.67 19.73
C ASN A 710 22.51 17.29 19.74
N GLN A 711 22.28 18.35 18.94
CA GLN A 711 20.96 18.95 18.79
C GLN A 711 19.99 18.00 18.08
N LEU A 712 20.43 17.36 16.99
CA LEU A 712 19.66 16.33 16.28
C LEU A 712 19.32 15.16 17.22
N ARG A 713 20.29 14.68 18.02
CA ARG A 713 20.07 13.60 18.99
C ARG A 713 18.99 13.93 20.02
N ARG A 714 18.95 15.18 20.52
CA ARG A 714 17.90 15.66 21.43
C ARG A 714 16.52 15.73 20.75
N GLN A 715 16.48 16.12 19.48
CA GLN A 715 15.25 16.11 18.68
C GLN A 715 14.74 14.68 18.41
N ASP A 716 15.64 13.74 18.14
CA ASP A 716 15.32 12.31 18.00
C ASP A 716 14.84 11.68 19.31
N GLU A 717 15.47 12.03 20.44
CA GLU A 717 15.05 11.63 21.79
C GLU A 717 13.64 12.15 22.13
N GLY A 718 13.38 13.45 21.93
CA GLY A 718 12.04 14.03 22.11
C GLY A 718 11.00 13.48 21.12
N GLY A 719 11.39 13.25 19.88
CA GLY A 719 10.57 12.58 18.87
C GLY A 719 10.27 11.11 19.21
N LYS A 720 11.14 10.43 19.97
CA LYS A 720 10.91 9.08 20.49
C LYS A 720 9.88 9.11 21.63
N GLN A 721 10.02 10.05 22.57
CA GLN A 721 9.05 10.25 23.65
C GLN A 721 7.65 10.54 23.10
N LEU A 722 7.52 11.46 22.13
CA LEU A 722 6.23 11.75 21.47
C LEU A 722 5.63 10.54 20.71
N ARG A 723 6.47 9.63 20.20
CA ARG A 723 5.98 8.37 19.60
C ARG A 723 5.51 7.38 20.66
N GLU A 724 6.21 7.28 21.78
CA GLU A 724 5.82 6.44 22.92
C GLU A 724 4.50 6.94 23.54
N GLU A 725 4.34 8.24 23.76
CA GLU A 725 3.08 8.87 24.22
C GLU A 725 1.92 8.64 23.23
N LEU A 726 2.18 8.71 21.91
CA LEU A 726 1.21 8.43 20.87
C LEU A 726 0.78 6.96 20.88
N ASP A 727 1.71 6.02 21.00
CA ASP A 727 1.40 4.59 21.08
C ASP A 727 0.61 4.26 22.37
N GLU A 728 0.95 4.88 23.51
CA GLU A 728 0.16 4.78 24.74
C GLU A 728 -1.25 5.38 24.60
N ALA A 729 -1.41 6.48 23.88
CA ALA A 729 -2.71 7.05 23.55
C ALA A 729 -3.54 6.12 22.65
N LEU A 730 -2.91 5.51 21.63
CA LEU A 730 -3.54 4.54 20.74
C LEU A 730 -3.91 3.21 21.42
N ILE A 731 -3.19 2.82 22.48
CA ILE A 731 -3.58 1.68 23.34
C ILE A 731 -4.82 2.06 24.16
N ARG A 732 -4.82 3.24 24.79
CA ARG A 732 -6.00 3.74 25.53
C ARG A 732 -7.24 3.89 24.66
N GLU A 733 -7.10 4.32 23.40
CA GLU A 733 -8.20 4.37 22.42
C GLU A 733 -8.77 2.96 22.13
N LYS A 734 -7.89 1.96 21.95
CA LYS A 734 -8.31 0.56 21.74
C LYS A 734 -9.05 0.00 22.95
N ASP A 735 -8.59 0.30 24.17
CA ASP A 735 -9.24 -0.15 25.40
C ASP A 735 -10.60 0.55 25.65
N LEU A 736 -10.75 1.81 25.23
CA LEU A 736 -12.03 2.50 25.28
C LEU A 736 -13.00 1.98 24.21
N THR A 737 -12.52 1.69 23.00
CA THR A 737 -13.37 1.16 21.92
C THR A 737 -13.78 -0.29 22.13
N THR A 738 -12.99 -1.12 22.83
CA THR A 738 -13.43 -2.46 23.28
C THR A 738 -14.49 -2.36 24.36
N LYS A 739 -14.29 -1.53 25.40
CA LYS A 739 -15.30 -1.26 26.43
C LYS A 739 -16.62 -0.73 25.83
N LEU A 740 -16.55 0.15 24.83
CA LEU A 740 -17.74 0.66 24.14
C LEU A 740 -18.51 -0.47 23.44
N ARG A 741 -17.82 -1.40 22.74
CA ARG A 741 -18.46 -2.57 22.13
C ARG A 741 -19.09 -3.51 23.16
N GLU A 742 -18.43 -3.72 24.30
CA GLU A 742 -19.01 -4.53 25.38
C GLU A 742 -20.31 -3.92 25.93
N GLN A 743 -20.38 -2.59 26.06
CA GLN A 743 -21.62 -1.92 26.46
C GLN A 743 -22.69 -1.98 25.37
N GLN A 744 -22.32 -1.84 24.09
CA GLN A 744 -23.25 -2.02 22.96
C GLN A 744 -23.83 -3.45 22.91
N HIS A 745 -23.02 -4.48 23.16
CA HIS A 745 -23.49 -5.86 23.27
C HIS A 745 -24.46 -6.04 24.45
N LYS A 746 -24.12 -5.54 25.65
CA LYS A 746 -25.02 -5.59 26.82
C LYS A 746 -26.34 -4.87 26.58
N TYR A 747 -26.32 -3.73 25.88
CA TYR A 747 -27.54 -3.01 25.50
C TYR A 747 -28.40 -3.82 24.53
N SER A 748 -27.80 -4.42 23.50
CA SER A 748 -28.52 -5.28 22.54
C SER A 748 -29.12 -6.52 23.20
N ASP A 749 -28.42 -7.14 24.16
CA ASP A 749 -28.93 -8.27 24.94
C ASP A 749 -30.12 -7.88 25.83
N LEU A 750 -30.07 -6.69 26.46
CA LEU A 750 -31.19 -6.14 27.25
C LEU A 750 -32.38 -5.79 26.35
N GLU A 751 -32.15 -5.22 25.17
CA GLU A 751 -33.20 -4.88 24.20
C GLU A 751 -33.91 -6.16 23.68
N SER A 752 -33.16 -7.24 23.44
CA SER A 752 -33.76 -8.54 23.09
C SER A 752 -34.64 -9.08 24.22
N LYS A 753 -34.14 -9.11 25.47
CA LYS A 753 -34.91 -9.57 26.63
C LYS A 753 -36.20 -8.77 26.83
N MET A 754 -36.14 -7.44 26.69
CA MET A 754 -37.33 -6.59 26.77
C MET A 754 -38.36 -6.93 25.67
N LYS A 755 -37.91 -7.22 24.45
CA LYS A 755 -38.79 -7.65 23.34
C LYS A 755 -39.40 -9.04 23.59
N ASP A 756 -38.62 -9.97 24.15
CA ASP A 756 -39.07 -11.32 24.50
C ASP A 756 -40.09 -11.27 25.65
N GLU A 757 -39.84 -10.48 26.69
CA GLU A 757 -40.78 -10.25 27.81
C GLU A 757 -42.08 -9.59 27.34
N PHE A 758 -42.01 -8.59 26.45
CA PHE A 758 -43.18 -7.95 25.85
C PHE A 758 -43.97 -8.91 24.95
N MET A 759 -43.30 -9.77 24.18
CA MET A 759 -43.95 -10.82 23.39
C MET A 759 -44.68 -11.82 24.30
N MET A 760 -44.03 -12.27 25.38
CA MET A 760 -44.64 -13.17 26.38
C MET A 760 -45.83 -12.53 27.09
N ALA A 761 -45.80 -11.23 27.37
CA ALA A 761 -46.96 -10.50 27.91
C ALA A 761 -48.14 -10.53 26.92
N ARG A 762 -47.90 -10.19 25.65
CA ARG A 762 -48.95 -10.24 24.61
C ARG A 762 -49.52 -11.63 24.36
N ILE A 763 -48.72 -12.70 24.52
CA ILE A 763 -49.21 -14.08 24.43
C ILE A 763 -50.18 -14.37 25.57
N ARG A 764 -49.82 -14.04 26.82
CA ARG A 764 -50.72 -14.20 27.98
C ARG A 764 -52.01 -13.39 27.84
N ASP A 765 -51.92 -12.15 27.38
CA ASP A 765 -53.11 -11.31 27.15
C ASP A 765 -54.04 -11.92 26.08
N ALA A 766 -53.48 -12.52 25.03
CA ALA A 766 -54.24 -13.23 24.00
C ALA A 766 -54.87 -14.53 24.54
N GLU A 767 -54.15 -15.31 25.35
CA GLU A 767 -54.67 -16.51 26.03
C GLU A 767 -55.83 -16.16 26.97
N HIS A 768 -55.70 -15.08 27.76
CA HIS A 768 -56.78 -14.58 28.61
C HIS A 768 -57.98 -14.08 27.79
N ALA A 769 -57.75 -13.35 26.70
CA ALA A 769 -58.83 -12.93 25.80
C ALA A 769 -59.57 -14.12 25.17
N GLN A 770 -58.85 -15.18 24.79
CA GLN A 770 -59.46 -16.42 24.30
C GLN A 770 -60.30 -17.11 25.39
N GLN A 771 -59.77 -17.25 26.61
CA GLN A 771 -60.51 -17.83 27.75
C GLN A 771 -61.80 -17.04 28.05
N VAL A 772 -61.75 -15.70 28.00
CA VAL A 772 -62.94 -14.86 28.15
C VAL A 772 -63.94 -15.13 27.02
N ALA A 773 -63.50 -15.18 25.76
CA ALA A 773 -64.39 -15.45 24.62
C ALA A 773 -65.05 -16.85 24.70
N GLU A 774 -64.31 -17.88 25.12
CA GLU A 774 -64.84 -19.23 25.35
C GLU A 774 -65.89 -19.25 26.48
N LEU A 775 -65.65 -18.53 27.57
CA LEU A 775 -66.61 -18.38 28.66
C LEU A 775 -67.86 -17.59 28.23
N THR A 776 -67.70 -16.49 27.50
CA THR A 776 -68.83 -15.71 26.96
C THR A 776 -69.68 -16.56 26.03
N HIS A 777 -69.07 -17.31 25.10
CA HIS A 777 -69.81 -18.21 24.21
C HIS A 777 -70.59 -19.29 24.99
N LYS A 778 -69.98 -19.84 26.05
CA LYS A 778 -70.63 -20.83 26.91
C LYS A 778 -71.75 -20.24 27.76
N ILE A 779 -71.64 -18.99 28.19
CA ILE A 779 -72.74 -18.25 28.84
C ILE A 779 -73.89 -18.07 27.85
N SER A 780 -73.64 -17.58 26.64
CA SER A 780 -74.70 -17.40 25.63
C SER A 780 -75.38 -18.72 25.23
N LEU A 781 -74.66 -19.84 25.18
CA LEU A 781 -75.28 -21.16 24.97
C LEU A 781 -76.19 -21.59 26.14
N LEU A 782 -75.84 -21.22 27.37
CA LEU A 782 -76.68 -21.48 28.55
C LEU A 782 -77.89 -20.55 28.61
N GLU A 783 -77.73 -19.29 28.21
CA GLU A 783 -78.82 -18.30 28.09
C GLU A 783 -79.84 -18.78 27.05
N LEU A 784 -79.40 -19.14 25.83
CA LEU A 784 -80.25 -19.66 24.76
C LEU A 784 -81.00 -20.92 25.19
N LYS A 785 -80.33 -21.85 25.88
CA LYS A 785 -80.98 -23.04 26.46
C LYS A 785 -81.98 -22.71 27.56
N ASN A 786 -81.75 -21.64 28.32
CA ASN A 786 -82.67 -21.20 29.36
C ASN A 786 -83.91 -20.54 28.75
N GLU A 787 -83.75 -19.79 27.66
CA GLU A 787 -84.85 -19.28 26.82
C GLU A 787 -85.65 -20.41 26.17
N GLU A 788 -84.99 -21.45 25.63
CA GLU A 788 -85.65 -22.67 25.12
C GLU A 788 -86.49 -23.35 26.20
N MET A 789 -85.93 -23.60 27.40
CA MET A 789 -86.67 -24.20 28.51
C MET A 789 -87.82 -23.31 29.02
N TYR A 790 -87.65 -21.98 28.98
CA TYR A 790 -88.71 -21.04 29.35
C TYR A 790 -89.85 -21.08 28.33
N ALA A 791 -89.54 -21.07 27.03
CA ALA A 791 -90.52 -21.21 25.95
C ALA A 791 -91.23 -22.58 25.97
N GLU A 792 -90.52 -23.67 26.24
CA GLU A 792 -91.14 -24.99 26.48
C GLU A 792 -92.09 -24.97 27.70
N GLY A 793 -91.72 -24.24 28.76
CA GLY A 793 -92.54 -24.03 29.95
C GLY A 793 -93.82 -23.24 29.65
N GLU A 794 -93.71 -22.13 28.91
CA GLU A 794 -94.88 -21.37 28.47
C GLU A 794 -95.76 -22.18 27.52
N LEU A 795 -95.20 -22.95 26.59
CA LEU A 795 -95.98 -23.82 25.69
C LEU A 795 -96.72 -24.92 26.47
N ARG A 796 -96.11 -25.50 27.51
CA ARG A 796 -96.79 -26.44 28.42
C ARG A 796 -97.92 -25.78 29.22
N ASN A 797 -97.68 -24.60 29.80
CA ASN A 797 -98.72 -23.87 30.53
C ASN A 797 -99.90 -23.51 29.61
N ASN A 798 -99.63 -23.06 28.37
CA ASN A 798 -100.67 -22.79 27.38
C ASN A 798 -101.41 -24.06 26.92
N LEU A 799 -100.77 -25.23 26.92
CA LEU A 799 -101.43 -26.52 26.67
C LEU A 799 -102.36 -26.90 27.84
N ASP A 800 -101.88 -26.83 29.08
CA ASP A 800 -102.68 -27.11 30.29
C ASP A 800 -103.87 -26.13 30.40
N ASP A 801 -103.67 -24.83 30.10
CA ASP A 801 -104.74 -23.85 30.04
C ASP A 801 -105.71 -24.10 28.88
N SER A 802 -105.24 -24.59 27.73
CA SER A 802 -106.09 -24.98 26.61
C SER A 802 -106.95 -26.21 26.93
N GLU A 803 -106.39 -27.24 27.58
CA GLU A 803 -107.15 -28.39 28.08
C GLU A 803 -108.15 -27.99 29.16
N ARG A 804 -107.77 -27.09 30.08
CA ARG A 804 -108.66 -26.53 31.10
C ARG A 804 -109.78 -25.69 30.52
N VAL A 805 -109.51 -24.89 29.48
CA VAL A 805 -110.54 -24.16 28.72
C VAL A 805 -111.48 -25.13 28.00
N LYS A 806 -110.95 -26.24 27.46
CA LYS A 806 -111.75 -27.28 26.81
C LYS A 806 -112.67 -28.00 27.80
N GLU A 807 -112.18 -28.39 28.97
CA GLU A 807 -113.03 -28.92 30.05
C GLU A 807 -114.13 -27.92 30.48
N LEU A 808 -113.81 -26.62 30.54
CA LEU A 808 -114.79 -25.58 30.87
C LEU A 808 -115.80 -25.38 29.74
N GLN A 809 -115.40 -25.52 28.48
CA GLN A 809 -116.30 -25.49 27.33
C GLN A 809 -117.22 -26.71 27.31
N ASP A 810 -116.72 -27.90 27.62
CA ASP A 810 -117.54 -29.12 27.73
C ASP A 810 -118.54 -29.00 28.89
N LYS A 811 -118.09 -28.53 30.08
CA LYS A 811 -119.00 -28.22 31.21
C LYS A 811 -120.04 -27.14 30.87
N VAL A 812 -119.69 -26.15 30.04
CA VAL A 812 -120.64 -25.13 29.55
C VAL A 812 -121.58 -25.70 28.48
N ALA A 813 -121.14 -26.69 27.69
CA ALA A 813 -121.99 -27.40 26.74
C ALA A 813 -123.01 -28.30 27.48
N ASP A 814 -122.58 -29.01 28.51
CA ASP A 814 -123.46 -29.80 29.40
C ASP A 814 -124.50 -28.90 30.10
N LEU A 815 -124.07 -27.78 30.71
CA LEU A 815 -124.97 -26.80 31.33
C LEU A 815 -125.93 -26.13 30.32
N LYS A 816 -125.55 -26.04 29.04
CA LYS A 816 -126.46 -25.59 27.96
C LYS A 816 -127.39 -26.69 27.46
N ALA A 817 -127.00 -27.96 27.59
CA ALA A 817 -127.84 -29.11 27.24
C ALA A 817 -128.94 -29.36 28.29
N GLU A 818 -128.71 -29.01 29.57
CA GLU A 818 -129.70 -29.14 30.64
C GLU A 818 -130.87 -28.12 30.57
N PHE A 819 -130.79 -27.08 29.72
CA PHE A 819 -131.86 -26.06 29.56
C PHE A 819 -132.19 -25.69 28.10
N PRO A 820 -133.09 -26.43 27.44
CA PRO A 820 -133.41 -26.22 26.02
C PRO A 820 -134.46 -25.13 25.74
N THR A 821 -134.01 -23.88 25.51
CA THR A 821 -134.68 -22.83 24.67
C THR A 821 -136.06 -22.28 25.12
N PRO A 822 -136.67 -21.26 24.45
CA PRO A 822 -136.14 -19.98 23.92
C PRO A 822 -136.99 -18.74 24.33
N ILE A 823 -136.38 -17.55 24.54
CA ILE A 823 -137.12 -16.25 24.61
C ILE A 823 -136.36 -15.13 23.86
N THR A 824 -137.10 -14.16 23.33
CA THR A 824 -136.77 -13.19 22.27
C THR A 824 -136.33 -11.78 22.72
N SER A 825 -135.50 -11.12 21.88
CA SER A 825 -135.39 -9.65 21.66
C SER A 825 -134.79 -8.75 22.78
N PRO A 826 -134.38 -7.49 22.49
CA PRO A 826 -133.97 -6.84 21.22
C PRO A 826 -132.62 -6.06 21.29
N GLU A 827 -132.27 -5.38 20.19
CA GLU A 827 -131.38 -4.19 20.01
C GLU A 827 -130.48 -3.69 21.17
N THR A 828 -129.17 -3.50 20.89
CA THR A 828 -128.47 -2.19 20.95
C THR A 828 -126.99 -2.25 20.51
N GLU A 829 -126.61 -1.46 19.50
CA GLU A 829 -125.27 -0.84 19.38
C GLU A 829 -125.07 0.15 20.55
N PRO A 830 -123.84 0.52 21.03
CA PRO A 830 -122.92 1.40 20.25
C PRO A 830 -121.40 1.48 20.62
N TRP A 831 -120.65 2.28 19.80
CA TRP A 831 -119.27 2.83 19.98
C TRP A 831 -118.09 1.83 19.93
N ARG A 832 -116.93 2.06 19.26
CA ARG A 832 -116.31 3.22 18.56
C ARG A 832 -115.77 4.40 19.41
N TRP A 833 -114.62 4.20 20.05
CA TRP A 833 -113.54 5.19 20.33
C TRP A 833 -112.19 4.42 20.24
N LEU A 834 -111.16 4.80 19.48
CA LEU A 834 -110.26 5.98 19.43
C LEU A 834 -108.98 5.82 20.29
N GLU A 835 -107.85 6.20 19.66
CA GLU A 835 -106.53 6.58 20.20
C GLU A 835 -105.38 5.55 20.37
N SER A 836 -104.25 5.97 19.77
CA SER A 836 -102.81 5.65 19.99
C SER A 836 -102.28 4.23 19.74
#